data_AF-A0A7L0D9Q5-F1
#
_entry.id   AF-A0A7L0D9Q5-F1
#
_cell.length_a   1.000
_cell.length_b   1.000
_cell.length_c   1.000
_cell.angle_alpha   90.00
_cell.angle_beta   90.00
_cell.angle_gamma   90.00
#
_symmetry.space_group_name_H-M   'P 1'
#
loop_
_entity.id
_entity.type
_entity.pdbx_description
1 polymer ?
#
loop_
_entity_poly.entity_id
_entity_poly.type
_entity_poly.pdbx_seq_one_letter_code
_entity_poly.pdbx_strand_id
1 'polypeptide(L)'
;EVGAWTYHYSDQGDYTWEQARNYCQTFFTDLVAIQNKQEIEYLNKSLPFHRHYYWIGIRKLGGTWTWVGTRKALTKEAENWAAGEPNNRRSNQDCVEIYIKRQKESGKWNDESCNRRKKALCYQASCQPFPCSQHGECVETIGSYRCECYPGFHGLECEDVVQCAKLKPKGVHMNCSHPYGDFSYNSTCMFECQEGFERRGAGMLQCLASQQWSAETPTCTGRACQGLGGLRDVAWMLCGVSPACLMLIRQEMGWSCRAPVLWGSSFCHCEGRGCPALMHPAPSLPSAIACPQLVATKRGWVNCSHPHGTFTFIYTSAFSLQRGFEPTGVWRLQGTAIRVRMTSLPRAVKVEVPQHRASETLVGNSRYSIRCGASCLFNAIYPVSEICSPIAAITCPVLSAPDRGKLNCSHLHGDFAFGSTCAFSCQTGFALMGSESRECTASGTWTGNAPHCEATTCPVLSAPDWGELNCSHLHGDFAFGSKCAFSCQKGFALMGSESRECTASGTWTGEAPRCEGRAAAQGTGFALMGSESRECTASGTWTGDAPHCEGRATARAQVAVGFEVILGFIKCSALAAPKMGKAACSHLHGDFAFGSTCIFSCQTGFVLIGPKSCKCMATGTWTGDTPQCRATSCPVLDPPSRGQLSCSHVYGNFTYNSTCTFSCEEGFVRLGAEVLRCMATGNWTRHPPACAG
;
A
#
# COMPACT_ATOMS: atom_id res chain seq x y z
N GLU A 1 -17.77 -5.32 0.30
CA GLU A 1 -18.83 -5.68 -0.67
C GLU A 1 -18.90 -4.52 -1.65
N VAL A 2 -18.47 -4.75 -2.88
CA VAL A 2 -18.52 -3.72 -3.93
C VAL A 2 -19.98 -3.51 -4.31
N GLY A 3 -20.40 -2.25 -4.48
CA GLY A 3 -21.78 -1.89 -4.75
C GLY A 3 -22.31 -2.59 -6.00
N ALA A 4 -23.32 -3.43 -5.83
CA ALA A 4 -23.92 -4.22 -6.89
C ALA A 4 -24.88 -3.39 -7.75
N TRP A 5 -25.02 -3.73 -9.04
CA TRP A 5 -26.19 -3.31 -9.83
C TRP A 5 -27.44 -3.71 -9.08
N THR A 6 -28.20 -2.72 -8.63
CA THR A 6 -29.48 -2.93 -7.97
C THR A 6 -30.57 -2.42 -8.88
N TYR A 7 -31.46 -3.33 -9.27
CA TYR A 7 -32.67 -3.01 -10.00
C TYR A 7 -33.77 -2.74 -8.99
N HIS A 8 -34.39 -1.58 -9.14
CA HIS A 8 -35.46 -1.13 -8.27
C HIS A 8 -36.71 -0.93 -9.11
N TYR A 9 -37.88 -1.08 -8.52
CA TYR A 9 -39.12 -0.76 -9.20
C TYR A 9 -39.98 0.16 -8.34
N SER A 10 -40.84 0.94 -8.99
CA SER A 10 -41.63 1.93 -8.28
C SER A 10 -42.65 1.30 -7.33
N ASP A 11 -42.49 1.47 -6.03
CA ASP A 11 -43.41 0.90 -5.03
C ASP A 11 -44.84 1.44 -5.17
N GLN A 12 -44.99 2.76 -5.34
CA GLN A 12 -46.28 3.44 -5.35
C GLN A 12 -46.88 3.51 -6.77
N GLY A 13 -48.00 2.83 -7.00
CA GLY A 13 -48.81 3.01 -8.21
C GLY A 13 -48.13 2.65 -9.54
N ASP A 14 -48.69 3.18 -10.64
CA ASP A 14 -48.26 3.00 -12.03
C ASP A 14 -48.09 4.36 -12.72
N TYR A 15 -47.11 4.50 -13.60
CA TYR A 15 -46.66 5.76 -14.19
C TYR A 15 -46.65 5.72 -15.72
N THR A 16 -46.85 6.87 -16.38
CA THR A 16 -46.48 7.01 -17.81
C THR A 16 -44.98 6.87 -17.99
N TRP A 17 -44.48 6.61 -19.20
CA TRP A 17 -43.05 6.38 -19.42
C TRP A 17 -42.19 7.58 -18.98
N GLU A 18 -42.60 8.82 -19.29
CA GLU A 18 -41.88 10.03 -18.84
C GLU A 18 -41.92 10.20 -17.31
N GLN A 19 -43.05 9.88 -16.67
CA GLN A 19 -43.16 9.88 -15.21
C GLN A 19 -42.31 8.79 -14.56
N ALA A 20 -42.26 7.60 -15.16
CA ALA A 20 -41.43 6.48 -14.73
C ALA A 20 -39.94 6.82 -14.84
N ARG A 21 -39.54 7.51 -15.93
CA ARG A 21 -38.19 8.02 -16.10
C ARG A 21 -37.82 9.05 -15.04
N ASN A 22 -38.67 10.07 -14.85
CA ASN A 22 -38.44 11.10 -13.84
C ASN A 22 -38.34 10.48 -12.43
N TYR A 23 -39.20 9.51 -12.11
CA TYR A 23 -39.09 8.73 -10.87
C TYR A 23 -37.72 8.03 -10.75
N CYS A 24 -37.28 7.31 -11.79
CA CYS A 24 -35.99 6.63 -11.76
C CYS A 24 -34.80 7.59 -11.66
N GLN A 25 -34.85 8.77 -12.28
CA GLN A 25 -33.79 9.79 -12.20
C GLN A 25 -33.81 10.57 -10.88
N THR A 26 -34.95 10.58 -10.16
CA THR A 26 -35.07 11.22 -8.85
C THR A 26 -34.50 10.36 -7.72
N PHE A 27 -34.65 9.03 -7.82
CA PHE A 27 -34.31 8.09 -6.73
C PHE A 27 -33.16 7.13 -7.05
N PHE A 28 -32.82 6.94 -8.33
CA PHE A 28 -31.82 6.00 -8.83
C PHE A 28 -31.02 6.65 -9.98
N THR A 29 -30.45 5.88 -10.92
CA THR A 29 -29.70 6.44 -12.05
C THR A 29 -30.62 6.80 -13.23
N ASP A 30 -31.33 5.82 -13.81
CA ASP A 30 -32.34 6.04 -14.86
C ASP A 30 -33.22 4.77 -14.99
N LEU A 31 -34.14 4.73 -15.96
CA LEU A 31 -34.81 3.49 -16.39
C LEU A 31 -33.78 2.46 -16.88
N VAL A 32 -34.03 1.18 -16.59
CA VAL A 32 -33.09 0.09 -16.86
C VAL A 32 -32.60 0.03 -18.31
N ALA A 33 -31.28 -0.09 -18.48
CA ALA A 33 -30.62 -0.29 -19.76
C ALA A 33 -30.07 -1.72 -19.86
N ILE A 34 -30.81 -2.60 -20.54
CA ILE A 34 -30.50 -4.03 -20.58
C ILE A 34 -29.40 -4.32 -21.60
N GLN A 35 -28.34 -5.00 -21.17
CA GLN A 35 -27.12 -5.22 -21.93
C GLN A 35 -27.07 -6.60 -22.61
N ASN A 36 -27.76 -7.61 -22.07
CA ASN A 36 -27.70 -8.99 -22.58
C ASN A 36 -28.90 -9.85 -22.11
N LYS A 37 -29.00 -11.08 -22.63
CA LYS A 37 -30.09 -12.02 -22.31
C LYS A 37 -30.04 -12.61 -20.88
N GLN A 38 -28.87 -12.70 -20.24
CA GLN A 38 -28.76 -13.18 -18.85
C GLN A 38 -29.38 -12.18 -17.87
N GLU A 39 -29.20 -10.88 -18.13
CA GLU A 39 -29.85 -9.82 -17.39
C GLU A 39 -31.38 -9.87 -17.51
N ILE A 40 -31.92 -10.19 -18.69
CA ILE A 40 -33.37 -10.39 -18.87
C ILE A 40 -33.88 -11.55 -18.02
N GLU A 41 -33.15 -12.67 -18.01
CA GLU A 41 -33.50 -13.84 -17.20
C GLU A 41 -33.45 -13.51 -15.70
N TYR A 42 -32.42 -12.78 -15.25
CA TYR A 42 -32.30 -12.28 -13.89
C TYR A 42 -33.47 -11.37 -13.51
N LEU A 43 -33.80 -10.37 -14.32
CA LEU A 43 -34.95 -9.48 -14.10
C LEU A 43 -36.26 -10.27 -14.02
N ASN A 44 -36.48 -11.19 -14.96
CA ASN A 44 -37.68 -12.03 -15.01
C ASN A 44 -37.79 -12.99 -13.83
N LYS A 45 -36.67 -13.40 -13.21
CA LYS A 45 -36.64 -14.23 -11.99
C LYS A 45 -36.87 -13.39 -10.73
N SER A 46 -36.21 -12.23 -10.62
CA SER A 46 -36.13 -11.42 -9.41
C SER A 46 -37.37 -10.53 -9.20
N LEU A 47 -37.93 -9.93 -10.26
CA LEU A 47 -39.07 -9.02 -10.14
C LEU A 47 -40.40 -9.77 -9.89
N PRO A 48 -41.36 -9.21 -9.14
CA PRO A 48 -42.68 -9.80 -8.99
C PRO A 48 -43.51 -9.69 -10.28
N PHE A 49 -44.54 -10.51 -10.42
CA PHE A 49 -45.51 -10.35 -11.51
C PHE A 49 -46.32 -9.07 -11.30
N HIS A 50 -46.53 -8.29 -12.37
CA HIS A 50 -47.40 -7.12 -12.34
C HIS A 50 -48.34 -7.08 -13.56
N ARG A 51 -49.64 -6.88 -13.32
CA ARG A 51 -50.70 -6.94 -14.34
C ARG A 51 -50.57 -5.92 -15.48
N HIS A 52 -49.88 -4.81 -15.25
CA HIS A 52 -49.64 -3.76 -16.26
C HIS A 52 -48.19 -3.74 -16.76
N TYR A 53 -47.38 -4.75 -16.36
CA TYR A 53 -45.97 -4.88 -16.70
C TYR A 53 -45.10 -3.71 -16.18
N TYR A 54 -43.88 -3.60 -16.72
CA TYR A 54 -42.84 -2.67 -16.31
C TYR A 54 -42.31 -1.89 -17.52
N TRP A 55 -42.01 -0.60 -17.34
CA TRP A 55 -41.32 0.23 -18.32
C TRP A 55 -39.81 0.01 -18.27
N ILE A 56 -39.17 -0.14 -19.44
CA ILE A 56 -37.71 -0.19 -19.58
C ILE A 56 -37.16 1.03 -20.34
N GLY A 57 -35.86 1.29 -20.19
CA GLY A 57 -35.20 2.52 -20.63
C GLY A 57 -34.86 2.60 -22.12
N ILE A 58 -35.56 1.87 -22.99
CA ILE A 58 -35.32 1.92 -24.44
C ILE A 58 -36.42 2.72 -25.14
N ARG A 59 -36.01 3.59 -26.06
CA ARG A 59 -36.90 4.47 -26.82
C ARG A 59 -36.47 4.53 -28.28
N LYS A 60 -37.42 4.75 -29.20
CA LYS A 60 -37.10 5.00 -30.61
C LYS A 60 -36.69 6.46 -30.82
N LEU A 61 -35.44 6.69 -31.20
CA LEU A 61 -34.86 8.01 -31.45
C LEU A 61 -34.26 8.04 -32.87
N GLY A 62 -34.77 8.92 -33.73
CA GLY A 62 -34.27 9.03 -35.12
C GLY A 62 -34.43 7.74 -35.95
N GLY A 63 -35.42 6.89 -35.62
CA GLY A 63 -35.62 5.58 -36.25
C GLY A 63 -34.89 4.42 -35.58
N THR A 64 -33.89 4.69 -34.74
CA THR A 64 -33.07 3.68 -34.04
C THR A 64 -33.57 3.46 -32.61
N TRP A 65 -33.56 2.20 -32.15
CA TRP A 65 -33.84 1.88 -30.75
C TRP A 65 -32.60 2.16 -29.88
N THR A 66 -32.77 3.03 -28.87
CA THR A 66 -31.66 3.57 -28.07
C THR A 66 -32.01 3.53 -26.58
N TRP A 67 -31.05 3.10 -25.76
CA TRP A 67 -31.14 3.12 -24.30
C TRP A 67 -30.95 4.56 -23.80
N VAL A 68 -31.97 5.15 -23.20
CA VAL A 68 -32.01 6.59 -22.89
C VAL A 68 -31.09 7.01 -21.75
N GLY A 69 -30.80 6.09 -20.80
CA GLY A 69 -29.87 6.33 -19.69
C GLY A 69 -28.40 6.27 -20.12
N THR A 70 -28.02 5.32 -20.97
CA THR A 70 -26.63 5.12 -21.42
C THR A 70 -26.31 5.80 -22.75
N ARG A 71 -27.32 6.27 -23.49
CA ARG A 71 -27.24 6.79 -24.88
C ARG A 71 -26.65 5.80 -25.89
N LYS A 72 -26.58 4.50 -25.56
CA LYS A 72 -26.12 3.43 -26.46
C LYS A 72 -27.28 2.89 -27.30
N ALA A 73 -27.03 2.58 -28.57
CA ALA A 73 -27.99 1.90 -29.44
C ALA A 73 -28.24 0.45 -28.96
N LEU A 74 -29.39 -0.12 -29.32
CA LEU A 74 -29.70 -1.52 -29.05
C LEU A 74 -28.75 -2.46 -29.81
N THR A 75 -28.18 -3.43 -29.11
CA THR A 75 -27.35 -4.50 -29.66
C THR A 75 -28.19 -5.76 -29.92
N LYS A 76 -27.79 -6.59 -30.89
CA LYS A 76 -28.50 -7.85 -31.23
C LYS A 76 -28.44 -8.88 -30.10
N GLU A 77 -27.43 -8.75 -29.24
CA GLU A 77 -27.17 -9.61 -28.09
C GLU A 77 -28.15 -9.32 -26.96
N ALA A 78 -28.59 -8.07 -26.80
CA ALA A 78 -29.61 -7.65 -25.84
C ALA A 78 -31.05 -7.83 -26.36
N GLU A 79 -31.25 -7.78 -27.68
CA GLU A 79 -32.57 -7.79 -28.32
C GLU A 79 -33.46 -8.98 -27.91
N ASN A 80 -34.68 -8.67 -27.45
CA ASN A 80 -35.62 -9.68 -26.96
C ASN A 80 -37.11 -9.35 -27.14
N TRP A 81 -37.50 -8.91 -28.34
CA TRP A 81 -38.91 -8.70 -28.69
C TRP A 81 -39.77 -9.98 -28.60
N ALA A 82 -41.07 -9.79 -28.37
CA ALA A 82 -42.10 -10.81 -28.50
C ALA A 82 -42.42 -11.10 -29.99
N ALA A 83 -43.13 -12.20 -30.26
CA ALA A 83 -43.47 -12.60 -31.61
C ALA A 83 -44.42 -11.58 -32.27
N GLY A 84 -43.94 -10.93 -33.33
CA GLY A 84 -44.66 -9.88 -34.03
C GLY A 84 -44.32 -8.46 -33.57
N GLU A 85 -43.40 -8.30 -32.62
CA GLU A 85 -42.91 -7.01 -32.11
C GLU A 85 -41.50 -6.69 -32.62
N PRO A 86 -41.10 -5.41 -32.74
CA PRO A 86 -41.91 -4.21 -32.49
C PRO A 86 -42.84 -3.87 -33.67
N ASN A 87 -44.09 -3.53 -33.38
CA ASN A 87 -45.16 -3.40 -34.38
C ASN A 87 -45.62 -1.95 -34.68
N ASN A 88 -45.23 -0.97 -33.86
CA ASN A 88 -45.58 0.45 -33.96
C ASN A 88 -47.09 0.73 -34.25
N ARG A 89 -48.00 0.03 -33.56
CA ARG A 89 -49.46 0.20 -33.72
C ARG A 89 -49.86 1.66 -33.53
N ARG A 90 -50.63 2.17 -34.49
CA ARG A 90 -51.13 3.56 -34.55
C ARG A 90 -50.01 4.62 -34.64
N SER A 91 -48.79 4.25 -35.02
CA SER A 91 -47.65 5.17 -35.21
C SER A 91 -47.31 6.02 -33.98
N ASN A 92 -47.50 5.47 -32.77
CA ASN A 92 -47.34 6.17 -31.49
C ASN A 92 -46.94 5.18 -30.37
N GLN A 93 -45.92 4.37 -30.63
CA GLN A 93 -45.36 3.39 -29.70
C GLN A 93 -43.82 3.51 -29.69
N ASP A 94 -43.31 4.64 -29.17
CA ASP A 94 -41.87 4.88 -29.08
C ASP A 94 -41.24 4.34 -27.79
N CYS A 95 -42.05 3.86 -26.84
CA CYS A 95 -41.63 3.39 -25.51
C CYS A 95 -41.83 1.87 -25.38
N VAL A 96 -41.08 1.19 -24.51
CA VAL A 96 -41.05 -0.29 -24.48
C VAL A 96 -41.28 -0.85 -23.09
N GLU A 97 -42.12 -1.89 -23.01
CA GLU A 97 -42.42 -2.65 -21.80
C GLU A 97 -41.76 -4.04 -21.80
N ILE A 98 -41.60 -4.64 -20.60
CA ILE A 98 -41.08 -6.00 -20.41
C ILE A 98 -42.07 -6.92 -19.67
N TYR A 99 -42.28 -8.12 -20.22
CA TYR A 99 -43.23 -9.13 -19.72
C TYR A 99 -42.71 -9.98 -18.56
N ILE A 100 -42.49 -9.37 -17.40
CA ILE A 100 -42.08 -10.08 -16.18
C ILE A 100 -43.13 -11.13 -15.77
N LYS A 101 -42.69 -12.40 -15.66
CA LYS A 101 -43.45 -13.56 -15.19
C LYS A 101 -44.79 -13.79 -15.92
N ARG A 102 -44.88 -13.39 -17.19
CA ARG A 102 -46.06 -13.64 -18.05
C ARG A 102 -46.12 -15.12 -18.44
N GLN A 103 -47.32 -15.71 -18.42
CA GLN A 103 -47.54 -17.14 -18.74
C GLN A 103 -47.03 -17.57 -20.12
N LYS A 104 -47.06 -16.66 -21.10
CA LYS A 104 -46.51 -16.84 -22.45
C LYS A 104 -45.57 -15.68 -22.72
N GLU A 105 -44.43 -15.95 -23.35
CA GLU A 105 -43.44 -14.93 -23.72
C GLU A 105 -42.90 -14.12 -22.52
N SER A 106 -42.60 -14.83 -21.43
CA SER A 106 -41.96 -14.25 -20.24
C SER A 106 -40.62 -13.61 -20.58
N GLY A 107 -40.35 -12.43 -20.03
CA GLY A 107 -39.14 -11.62 -20.28
C GLY A 107 -39.07 -10.95 -21.66
N LYS A 108 -40.01 -11.21 -22.57
CA LYS A 108 -40.08 -10.56 -23.89
C LYS A 108 -40.51 -9.10 -23.80
N TRP A 109 -40.19 -8.34 -24.85
CA TRP A 109 -40.49 -6.91 -24.97
C TRP A 109 -41.59 -6.62 -25.99
N ASN A 110 -42.26 -5.49 -25.82
CA ASN A 110 -43.28 -4.96 -26.71
C ASN A 110 -43.18 -3.42 -26.75
N ASP A 111 -43.32 -2.81 -27.93
CA ASP A 111 -43.48 -1.37 -28.04
C ASP A 111 -44.91 -0.96 -27.71
N GLU A 112 -45.05 0.10 -26.92
CA GLU A 112 -46.33 0.55 -26.38
C GLU A 112 -46.35 2.07 -26.23
N SER A 113 -47.56 2.64 -26.27
CA SER A 113 -47.75 4.07 -26.15
C SER A 113 -47.26 4.55 -24.79
N CYS A 114 -46.35 5.52 -24.80
CA CYS A 114 -45.71 6.11 -23.63
C CYS A 114 -46.71 6.62 -22.56
N ASN A 115 -47.96 6.88 -22.95
CA ASN A 115 -49.05 7.33 -22.10
C ASN A 115 -49.73 6.22 -21.28
N ARG A 116 -49.41 4.94 -21.51
CA ARG A 116 -49.86 3.84 -20.65
C ARG A 116 -49.22 3.93 -19.27
N ARG A 117 -49.96 3.50 -18.23
CA ARG A 117 -49.45 3.48 -16.87
C ARG A 117 -48.92 2.07 -16.52
N LYS A 118 -47.66 1.99 -16.10
CA LYS A 118 -46.96 0.74 -15.72
C LYS A 118 -45.99 1.00 -14.55
N LYS A 119 -45.41 -0.06 -13.98
CA LYS A 119 -44.33 0.09 -13.00
C LYS A 119 -43.08 0.66 -13.64
N ALA A 120 -42.40 1.61 -13.00
CA ALA A 120 -41.06 2.01 -13.42
C ALA A 120 -40.08 0.88 -13.04
N LEU A 121 -39.17 0.49 -13.94
CA LEU A 121 -38.04 -0.39 -13.61
C LEU A 121 -36.75 0.40 -13.80
N CYS A 122 -36.14 0.74 -12.67
CA CYS A 122 -34.96 1.58 -12.56
C CYS A 122 -33.71 0.73 -12.34
N TYR A 123 -32.55 1.26 -12.70
CA TYR A 123 -31.27 0.74 -12.25
C TYR A 123 -30.51 1.82 -11.46
N GLN A 124 -29.66 1.37 -10.54
CA GLN A 124 -28.66 2.19 -9.89
C GLN A 124 -27.28 1.73 -10.37
N ALA A 125 -26.56 2.63 -11.04
CA ALA A 125 -25.24 2.39 -11.60
C ALA A 125 -24.20 2.12 -10.50
N SER A 126 -23.34 1.13 -10.75
CA SER A 126 -22.19 0.85 -9.88
C SER A 126 -21.00 1.73 -10.26
N CYS A 127 -20.86 2.11 -11.54
CA CYS A 127 -19.90 3.10 -11.99
C CYS A 127 -20.26 4.51 -11.48
N GLN A 128 -19.60 4.91 -10.40
CA GLN A 128 -19.54 6.28 -9.88
C GLN A 128 -18.69 7.21 -10.79
N PRO A 129 -18.47 8.51 -10.50
CA PRO A 129 -17.63 9.37 -11.37
C PRO A 129 -16.11 9.08 -11.35
N PHE A 130 -15.58 8.29 -10.41
CA PHE A 130 -14.14 7.95 -10.33
C PHE A 130 -13.83 6.45 -10.14
N PRO A 131 -14.49 5.49 -10.80
CA PRO A 131 -14.11 4.09 -10.69
C PRO A 131 -12.81 3.89 -11.48
N CYS A 132 -12.10 2.79 -11.23
CA CYS A 132 -10.93 2.41 -12.02
C CYS A 132 -9.77 3.43 -11.98
N SER A 133 -9.62 4.16 -10.86
CA SER A 133 -8.54 5.14 -10.60
C SER A 133 -8.27 6.18 -11.71
N GLN A 134 -9.22 6.42 -12.62
CA GLN A 134 -9.03 7.16 -13.88
C GLN A 134 -8.04 6.51 -14.89
N HIS A 135 -7.56 5.30 -14.58
CA HIS A 135 -6.60 4.52 -15.38
C HIS A 135 -7.25 3.32 -16.10
N GLY A 136 -8.58 3.28 -16.20
CA GLY A 136 -9.32 2.30 -16.98
C GLY A 136 -10.75 2.74 -17.26
N GLU A 137 -11.43 2.01 -18.13
CA GLU A 137 -12.88 2.17 -18.34
C GLU A 137 -13.65 1.35 -17.30
N CYS A 138 -14.65 1.97 -16.67
CA CYS A 138 -15.58 1.26 -15.79
C CYS A 138 -16.61 0.51 -16.62
N VAL A 139 -16.59 -0.81 -16.54
CA VAL A 139 -17.52 -1.69 -17.24
C VAL A 139 -18.47 -2.33 -16.24
N GLU A 140 -19.72 -1.92 -16.37
CA GLU A 140 -20.85 -2.36 -15.57
C GLU A 140 -21.15 -3.86 -15.75
N THR A 141 -21.52 -4.56 -14.67
CA THR A 141 -21.79 -6.01 -14.69
C THR A 141 -23.00 -6.39 -13.82
N ILE A 142 -23.57 -7.58 -14.01
CA ILE A 142 -24.71 -8.03 -13.18
C ILE A 142 -24.25 -8.16 -11.73
N GLY A 143 -24.72 -7.24 -10.89
CA GLY A 143 -24.44 -7.20 -9.47
C GLY A 143 -23.03 -6.71 -9.09
N SER A 144 -22.31 -6.01 -9.95
CA SER A 144 -21.02 -5.34 -9.64
C SER A 144 -20.59 -4.40 -10.76
N TYR A 145 -19.41 -3.78 -10.65
CA TYR A 145 -18.65 -3.30 -11.81
C TYR A 145 -17.31 -4.03 -11.92
N ARG A 146 -16.65 -3.93 -13.07
CA ARG A 146 -15.24 -4.29 -13.28
C ARG A 146 -14.51 -3.13 -13.96
N CYS A 147 -13.18 -3.13 -13.88
CA CYS A 147 -12.35 -2.17 -14.58
C CYS A 147 -11.61 -2.81 -15.76
N GLU A 148 -11.63 -2.12 -16.91
CA GLU A 148 -10.84 -2.48 -18.08
C GLU A 148 -9.69 -1.48 -18.20
N CYS A 149 -8.54 -1.86 -17.64
CA CYS A 149 -7.41 -0.96 -17.45
C CYS A 149 -6.74 -0.55 -18.76
N TYR A 150 -6.31 0.72 -18.81
CA TYR A 150 -5.48 1.22 -19.89
C TYR A 150 -4.08 0.57 -19.85
N PRO A 151 -3.36 0.50 -20.99
CA PRO A 151 -2.03 -0.10 -21.05
C PRO A 151 -1.09 0.49 -19.99
N GLY A 152 -0.39 -0.39 -19.27
CA GLY A 152 0.54 0.01 -18.19
C GLY A 152 -0.08 0.09 -16.80
N PHE A 153 -1.39 -0.12 -16.66
CA PHE A 153 -2.10 -0.17 -15.38
C PHE A 153 -2.75 -1.54 -15.14
N HIS A 154 -2.89 -1.91 -13.88
CA HIS A 154 -3.47 -3.19 -13.43
C HIS A 154 -4.01 -3.06 -11.99
N GLY A 155 -4.54 -4.14 -11.45
CA GLY A 155 -5.29 -4.15 -10.19
C GLY A 155 -6.80 -4.32 -10.42
N LEU A 156 -7.61 -4.25 -9.37
CA LEU A 156 -9.07 -4.40 -9.48
C LEU A 156 -9.77 -3.09 -9.87
N GLU A 157 -9.15 -1.97 -9.51
CA GLU A 157 -9.55 -0.60 -9.84
C GLU A 157 -8.46 0.12 -10.65
N CYS A 158 -7.57 -0.59 -11.35
CA CYS A 158 -6.46 -0.01 -12.13
C CYS A 158 -5.53 0.90 -11.31
N GLU A 159 -5.41 0.59 -10.03
CA GLU A 159 -4.66 1.31 -9.01
C GLU A 159 -3.14 1.12 -9.14
N ASP A 160 -2.70 -0.03 -9.66
CA ASP A 160 -1.29 -0.40 -9.76
C ASP A 160 -0.70 -0.04 -11.12
N VAL A 161 0.46 0.63 -11.12
CA VAL A 161 1.21 0.95 -12.34
C VAL A 161 2.35 -0.04 -12.58
N VAL A 162 2.57 -0.42 -13.84
CA VAL A 162 3.70 -1.23 -14.28
C VAL A 162 5.03 -0.55 -13.90
N GLN A 163 5.94 -1.31 -13.30
CA GLN A 163 7.30 -0.89 -12.92
C GLN A 163 8.33 -1.52 -13.86
N CYS A 164 9.24 -0.71 -14.42
CA CYS A 164 10.41 -1.19 -15.16
C CYS A 164 11.65 -1.30 -14.25
N ALA A 165 12.64 -2.10 -14.67
CA ALA A 165 13.88 -2.28 -13.92
C ALA A 165 14.62 -0.94 -13.70
N LYS A 166 14.97 -0.61 -12.44
CA LYS A 166 15.62 0.66 -12.08
C LYS A 166 16.97 0.82 -12.77
N LEU A 167 17.13 1.88 -13.55
CA LEU A 167 18.34 2.10 -14.35
C LEU A 167 19.47 2.68 -13.52
N LYS A 168 20.67 2.07 -13.64
CA LYS A 168 21.93 2.52 -13.01
C LYS A 168 23.06 2.55 -14.05
N PRO A 169 23.02 3.48 -15.02
CA PRO A 169 24.04 3.57 -16.06
C PRO A 169 25.41 3.92 -15.46
N LYS A 170 26.49 3.36 -16.03
CA LYS A 170 27.88 3.66 -15.62
C LYS A 170 28.50 4.65 -16.60
N GLY A 171 28.94 5.81 -16.10
CA GLY A 171 29.66 6.81 -16.91
C GLY A 171 28.81 7.58 -17.93
N VAL A 172 27.48 7.58 -17.76
CA VAL A 172 26.52 8.31 -18.62
C VAL A 172 25.67 9.21 -17.73
N HIS A 173 25.45 10.46 -18.13
CA HIS A 173 24.49 11.33 -17.45
C HIS A 173 23.07 10.94 -17.87
N MET A 174 22.17 10.79 -16.89
CA MET A 174 20.79 10.36 -17.12
C MET A 174 19.83 11.33 -16.44
N ASN A 175 18.87 11.85 -17.21
CA ASN A 175 17.79 12.69 -16.72
C ASN A 175 16.46 12.00 -17.00
N CYS A 176 15.61 11.79 -15.99
CA CYS A 176 14.36 11.04 -16.12
C CYS A 176 13.13 11.86 -15.72
N SER A 177 12.02 11.62 -16.40
CA SER A 177 10.68 12.05 -16.03
C SER A 177 9.84 10.84 -15.63
N HIS A 178 9.11 10.96 -14.53
CA HIS A 178 8.40 9.86 -13.86
C HIS A 178 6.93 10.24 -13.61
N PRO A 179 6.06 10.23 -14.63
CA PRO A 179 4.69 10.76 -14.54
C PRO A 179 3.80 9.98 -13.56
N TYR A 180 4.06 8.69 -13.36
CA TYR A 180 3.32 7.81 -12.45
C TYR A 180 4.24 7.19 -11.38
N GLY A 181 5.32 7.88 -11.01
CA GLY A 181 6.31 7.43 -10.01
C GLY A 181 7.56 6.76 -10.59
N ASP A 182 8.56 6.54 -9.74
CA ASP A 182 9.91 6.10 -10.09
C ASP A 182 9.94 4.89 -11.03
N PHE A 183 10.52 5.06 -12.22
CA PHE A 183 10.72 4.02 -13.24
C PHE A 183 9.44 3.24 -13.64
N SER A 184 8.26 3.83 -13.41
CA SER A 184 6.96 3.28 -13.80
C SER A 184 6.66 3.46 -15.30
N TYR A 185 5.57 2.87 -15.78
CA TYR A 185 5.04 3.02 -17.13
C TYR A 185 5.09 4.48 -17.62
N ASN A 186 5.42 4.67 -18.90
CA ASN A 186 5.57 5.99 -19.52
C ASN A 186 6.68 6.88 -18.90
N SER A 187 7.47 6.39 -17.94
CA SER A 187 8.72 7.05 -17.54
C SER A 187 9.66 7.17 -18.73
N THR A 188 10.25 8.34 -18.93
CA THR A 188 11.21 8.61 -20.00
C THR A 188 12.55 9.03 -19.40
N CYS A 189 13.64 8.41 -19.85
CA CYS A 189 14.99 8.70 -19.40
C CYS A 189 15.88 9.08 -20.60
N MET A 190 16.43 10.29 -20.58
CA MET A 190 17.34 10.85 -21.57
C MET A 190 18.79 10.58 -21.17
N PHE A 191 19.65 10.24 -22.15
CA PHE A 191 21.04 9.84 -21.92
C PHE A 191 22.03 10.71 -22.69
N GLU A 192 22.95 11.33 -21.94
CA GLU A 192 23.96 12.25 -22.43
C GLU A 192 25.38 11.78 -22.03
N CYS A 193 26.31 11.88 -22.98
CA CYS A 193 27.72 11.60 -22.76
C CYS A 193 28.49 12.89 -22.47
N GLN A 194 29.56 12.78 -21.68
CA GLN A 194 30.49 13.88 -21.48
C GLN A 194 31.22 14.26 -22.78
N GLU A 195 31.71 15.50 -22.84
CA GLU A 195 32.42 16.03 -24.00
C GLU A 195 33.62 15.15 -24.39
N GLY A 196 33.80 14.92 -25.69
CA GLY A 196 34.79 13.97 -26.23
C GLY A 196 34.32 12.51 -26.32
N PHE A 197 33.15 12.15 -25.77
CA PHE A 197 32.54 10.83 -25.93
C PHE A 197 31.30 10.87 -26.84
N GLU A 198 31.00 9.74 -27.47
CA GLU A 198 29.87 9.54 -28.36
C GLU A 198 28.99 8.38 -27.86
N ARG A 199 27.67 8.57 -27.93
CA ARG A 199 26.68 7.63 -27.40
C ARG A 199 26.40 6.50 -28.39
N ARG A 200 26.67 5.26 -27.97
CA ARG A 200 26.26 4.03 -28.66
C ARG A 200 25.00 3.46 -28.00
N GLY A 201 23.89 3.46 -28.73
CA GLY A 201 22.58 3.00 -28.26
C GLY A 201 21.51 4.09 -28.30
N ALA A 202 20.32 3.79 -27.78
CA ALA A 202 19.18 4.71 -27.76
C ALA A 202 19.49 5.98 -26.94
N GLY A 203 19.09 7.15 -27.45
CA GLY A 203 19.25 8.42 -26.74
C GLY A 203 18.20 8.68 -25.66
N MET A 204 17.08 7.96 -25.73
CA MET A 204 16.01 8.01 -24.75
C MET A 204 15.42 6.61 -24.58
N LEU A 205 15.15 6.23 -23.34
CA LEU A 205 14.43 5.01 -23.00
C LEU A 205 13.06 5.35 -22.41
N GLN A 206 12.03 4.61 -22.79
CA GLN A 206 10.68 4.71 -22.26
C GLN A 206 10.26 3.39 -21.62
N CYS A 207 9.64 3.43 -20.44
CA CYS A 207 9.09 2.25 -19.79
C CYS A 207 7.76 1.85 -20.45
N LEU A 208 7.70 0.65 -21.03
CA LEU A 208 6.54 0.14 -21.75
C LEU A 208 5.60 -0.65 -20.83
N ALA A 209 4.35 -0.81 -21.26
CA ALA A 209 3.34 -1.61 -20.55
C ALA A 209 3.74 -3.10 -20.38
N SER A 210 4.73 -3.57 -21.14
CA SER A 210 5.33 -4.91 -21.03
C SER A 210 6.33 -5.07 -19.88
N GLN A 211 6.46 -4.09 -18.99
CA GLN A 211 7.48 -4.03 -17.91
C GLN A 211 8.93 -3.97 -18.43
N GLN A 212 9.12 -3.61 -19.70
CA GLN A 212 10.42 -3.51 -20.37
C GLN A 212 10.71 -2.09 -20.82
N TRP A 213 11.99 -1.73 -20.87
CA TRP A 213 12.44 -0.49 -21.51
C TRP A 213 12.41 -0.63 -23.04
N SER A 214 12.14 0.47 -23.73
CA SER A 214 12.07 0.53 -25.20
C SER A 214 13.36 0.12 -25.92
N ALA A 215 14.51 0.11 -25.23
CA ALA A 215 15.79 -0.42 -25.69
C ALA A 215 16.72 -0.68 -24.48
N GLU A 216 17.89 -1.25 -24.72
CA GLU A 216 18.95 -1.39 -23.71
C GLU A 216 19.61 -0.04 -23.37
N THR A 217 20.22 0.04 -22.18
CA THR A 217 20.94 1.24 -21.72
C THR A 217 22.14 1.58 -22.62
N PRO A 218 22.26 2.83 -23.10
CA PRO A 218 23.34 3.23 -23.97
C PRO A 218 24.69 3.28 -23.26
N THR A 219 25.77 3.23 -24.04
CA THR A 219 27.15 3.36 -23.57
C THR A 219 27.82 4.57 -24.21
N CYS A 220 28.80 5.16 -23.53
CA CYS A 220 29.61 6.27 -24.06
C CYS A 220 30.99 5.76 -24.48
N THR A 221 31.36 5.92 -25.74
CA THR A 221 32.67 5.54 -26.30
C THR A 221 33.44 6.79 -26.72
N GLY A 222 34.74 6.88 -26.39
CA GLY A 222 35.56 8.05 -26.75
C GLY A 222 35.64 8.25 -28.27
N ARG A 223 35.56 9.50 -28.74
CA ARG A 223 35.71 9.83 -30.16
C ARG A 223 37.14 9.56 -30.60
N ALA A 224 37.32 8.76 -31.65
CA ALA A 224 38.63 8.50 -32.23
C ALA A 224 39.12 9.73 -33.01
N CYS A 225 40.25 10.30 -32.61
CA CYS A 225 40.92 11.35 -33.38
C CYS A 225 41.44 10.79 -34.70
N GLN A 226 40.93 11.29 -35.83
CA GLN A 226 41.57 11.06 -37.12
C GLN A 226 42.92 11.77 -37.14
N GLY A 227 44.00 11.00 -37.23
CA GLY A 227 45.36 11.55 -37.29
C GLY A 227 45.53 12.40 -38.55
N LEU A 228 45.99 13.64 -38.38
CA LEU A 228 46.45 14.50 -39.46
C LEU A 228 47.70 13.88 -40.10
N GLY A 229 47.48 13.09 -41.16
CA GLY A 229 48.54 12.60 -42.02
C GLY A 229 49.09 13.72 -42.89
N GLY A 230 50.40 13.95 -42.80
CA GLY A 230 51.15 14.72 -43.78
C GLY A 230 51.60 16.10 -43.32
N LEU A 231 52.89 16.19 -42.95
CA LEU A 231 53.80 17.23 -43.43
C LEU A 231 55.23 16.71 -43.25
N ARG A 232 55.92 16.48 -44.37
CA ARG A 232 57.36 16.20 -44.41
C ARG A 232 58.13 17.53 -44.53
N ASP A 233 59.37 17.50 -44.09
CA ASP A 233 60.48 18.39 -44.48
C ASP A 233 60.34 19.92 -44.24
N VAL A 234 60.90 20.43 -43.13
CA VAL A 234 61.88 21.55 -43.15
C VAL A 234 62.92 21.35 -42.03
N ALA A 235 64.17 21.71 -42.36
CA ALA A 235 65.44 21.46 -41.70
C ALA A 235 65.66 21.88 -40.22
N TRP A 236 66.48 21.07 -39.54
CA TRP A 236 67.64 21.40 -38.70
C TRP A 236 67.74 22.78 -38.00
N MET A 237 67.88 22.75 -36.67
CA MET A 237 69.05 23.31 -35.96
C MET A 237 69.13 22.82 -34.49
N LEU A 238 70.30 22.26 -34.14
CA LEU A 238 71.05 22.35 -32.85
C LEU A 238 70.25 22.27 -31.52
N CYS A 239 70.57 21.37 -30.57
CA CYS A 239 71.87 21.26 -29.90
C CYS A 239 72.11 19.92 -29.18
N GLY A 240 73.38 19.54 -29.03
CA GLY A 240 73.89 19.03 -27.75
C GLY A 240 73.79 17.52 -27.46
N VAL A 241 74.50 16.69 -28.22
CA VAL A 241 74.85 15.32 -27.77
C VAL A 241 76.10 15.38 -26.89
N SER A 242 76.09 14.73 -25.73
CA SER A 242 77.33 14.34 -25.02
C SER A 242 77.22 12.86 -24.61
N PRO A 243 78.12 11.98 -25.06
CA PRO A 243 77.95 10.53 -24.93
C PRO A 243 78.73 9.94 -23.74
N ALA A 244 78.16 8.94 -23.08
CA ALA A 244 78.89 8.00 -22.25
C ALA A 244 78.44 6.56 -22.56
N CYS A 245 79.30 5.86 -23.31
CA CYS A 245 79.10 4.47 -23.71
C CYS A 245 79.17 3.48 -22.53
N LEU A 246 78.22 2.55 -22.54
CA LEU A 246 78.43 1.09 -22.47
C LEU A 246 79.37 0.51 -21.40
N MET A 247 78.77 -0.24 -20.47
CA MET A 247 79.26 -1.57 -20.06
C MET A 247 78.07 -2.54 -20.06
N LEU A 248 78.17 -3.60 -20.87
CA LEU A 248 77.25 -4.73 -20.91
C LEU A 248 77.71 -5.84 -19.96
N ILE A 249 76.76 -6.66 -19.50
CA ILE A 249 76.73 -8.15 -19.44
C ILE A 249 75.60 -8.52 -18.45
N ARG A 250 74.41 -8.99 -18.89
CA ARG A 250 74.02 -10.37 -19.26
C ARG A 250 74.25 -11.34 -18.08
N GLN A 251 73.29 -12.10 -17.56
CA GLN A 251 72.26 -12.98 -18.16
C GLN A 251 71.08 -13.15 -17.14
N GLU A 252 69.96 -13.86 -17.33
CA GLU A 252 68.92 -14.13 -18.37
C GLU A 252 67.92 -15.12 -17.66
N MET A 253 66.61 -15.26 -17.90
CA MET A 253 65.61 -14.91 -18.94
C MET A 253 64.28 -14.49 -18.24
N GLY A 254 63.15 -14.15 -18.86
CA GLY A 254 62.76 -13.89 -20.27
C GLY A 254 61.24 -14.06 -20.45
N TRP A 255 60.63 -13.36 -21.42
CA TRP A 255 59.26 -13.60 -21.88
C TRP A 255 59.22 -13.53 -23.41
N SER A 256 58.59 -14.54 -24.03
CA SER A 256 58.41 -14.65 -25.48
C SER A 256 57.03 -15.20 -25.77
N CYS A 257 56.31 -14.55 -26.68
CA CYS A 257 55.27 -15.19 -27.50
C CYS A 257 55.26 -14.53 -28.88
N ARG A 258 55.45 -15.34 -29.92
CA ARG A 258 55.19 -15.00 -31.33
C ARG A 258 53.79 -15.46 -31.70
N ALA A 259 53.23 -14.88 -32.74
CA ALA A 259 51.99 -15.37 -33.37
C ALA A 259 52.22 -16.63 -34.23
N PRO A 260 51.16 -17.42 -34.43
CA PRO A 260 50.76 -17.96 -35.73
C PRO A 260 49.44 -17.31 -36.20
N VAL A 261 49.11 -17.04 -37.48
CA VAL A 261 49.46 -17.61 -38.80
C VAL A 261 48.51 -18.74 -39.29
N LEU A 262 47.55 -18.31 -40.13
CA LEU A 262 47.09 -18.92 -41.41
C LEU A 262 45.80 -19.78 -41.56
N TRP A 263 45.27 -19.68 -42.80
CA TRP A 263 44.14 -20.34 -43.49
C TRP A 263 42.72 -19.88 -43.09
N GLY A 264 41.76 -19.66 -44.02
CA GLY A 264 41.78 -19.70 -45.49
C GLY A 264 40.36 -19.86 -46.07
N SER A 265 40.12 -19.42 -47.33
CA SER A 265 38.84 -19.49 -48.09
C SER A 265 37.66 -18.62 -47.59
N SER A 266 36.66 -18.21 -48.37
CA SER A 266 36.51 -17.91 -49.82
C SER A 266 35.12 -17.26 -50.05
N PHE A 267 34.98 -16.34 -51.03
CA PHE A 267 33.72 -15.71 -51.49
C PHE A 267 33.00 -14.81 -50.43
N CYS A 268 32.24 -13.75 -50.78
CA CYS A 268 31.70 -13.33 -52.08
C CYS A 268 31.87 -11.82 -52.38
N HIS A 269 31.54 -11.45 -53.61
CA HIS A 269 31.82 -10.18 -54.30
C HIS A 269 30.64 -9.19 -54.24
N CYS A 270 30.90 -7.87 -54.34
CA CYS A 270 30.22 -6.95 -55.27
C CYS A 270 30.80 -5.52 -55.24
N GLU A 271 30.96 -4.93 -56.42
CA GLU A 271 31.34 -3.52 -56.65
C GLU A 271 30.13 -2.57 -56.65
N GLY A 272 30.35 -1.25 -56.59
CA GLY A 272 29.33 -0.25 -56.91
C GLY A 272 29.76 1.21 -56.68
N ARG A 273 29.80 2.03 -57.74
CA ARG A 273 30.19 3.46 -57.71
C ARG A 273 28.95 4.37 -57.64
N GLY A 274 29.07 5.60 -57.09
CA GLY A 274 28.07 6.65 -57.32
C GLY A 274 28.17 7.92 -56.44
N CYS A 275 28.78 8.98 -56.96
CA CYS A 275 28.48 10.40 -56.61
C CYS A 275 27.32 10.88 -57.53
N PRO A 276 26.53 11.95 -57.25
CA PRO A 276 26.92 13.34 -56.87
C PRO A 276 26.11 13.97 -55.70
N ALA A 277 26.65 14.88 -54.87
CA ALA A 277 26.83 16.35 -55.03
C ALA A 277 25.53 17.21 -55.10
N LEU A 278 25.38 18.20 -54.18
CA LEU A 278 25.37 19.66 -54.46
C LEU A 278 24.90 20.54 -53.26
N MET A 279 25.56 21.70 -53.10
CA MET A 279 25.09 23.01 -52.58
C MET A 279 24.47 23.12 -51.16
N HIS A 280 25.07 23.81 -50.17
CA HIS A 280 25.28 25.29 -50.00
C HIS A 280 24.00 26.05 -49.53
N PRO A 281 24.11 27.20 -48.81
CA PRO A 281 25.14 27.58 -47.80
C PRO A 281 24.63 28.43 -46.58
N ALA A 282 25.48 28.58 -45.54
CA ALA A 282 25.74 29.83 -44.77
C ALA A 282 24.59 30.50 -43.92
N PRO A 283 24.86 31.57 -43.12
CA PRO A 283 26.04 31.88 -42.26
C PRO A 283 25.70 32.48 -40.85
N SER A 284 26.76 32.84 -40.10
CA SER A 284 26.88 33.95 -39.09
C SER A 284 26.11 33.85 -37.75
N LEU A 285 26.75 33.96 -36.55
CA LEU A 285 27.43 35.12 -35.90
C LEU A 285 26.44 36.26 -35.51
N PRO A 286 26.67 37.07 -34.44
CA PRO A 286 27.94 37.34 -33.73
C PRO A 286 27.89 37.50 -32.18
N SER A 287 29.04 37.86 -31.60
CA SER A 287 29.27 38.72 -30.38
C SER A 287 28.56 38.38 -29.05
N ALA A 288 29.26 38.02 -27.96
CA ALA A 288 30.22 38.80 -27.17
C ALA A 288 29.62 39.90 -26.28
N ILE A 289 29.56 39.67 -24.95
CA ILE A 289 29.40 40.67 -23.88
C ILE A 289 30.37 40.31 -22.73
N ALA A 290 30.89 41.32 -22.04
CA ALA A 290 32.02 41.25 -21.10
C ALA A 290 31.66 41.03 -19.62
N CYS A 291 32.69 40.85 -18.78
CA CYS A 291 32.66 40.62 -17.33
C CYS A 291 32.09 41.80 -16.49
N PRO A 292 31.76 41.53 -15.21
CA PRO A 292 32.64 41.90 -14.08
C PRO A 292 33.10 40.65 -13.26
N GLN A 293 34.30 40.56 -12.65
CA GLN A 293 34.78 41.20 -11.40
C GLN A 293 33.83 40.97 -10.21
N LEU A 294 34.18 40.58 -8.97
CA LEU A 294 35.41 40.23 -8.20
C LEU A 294 34.90 39.30 -7.06
N VAL A 295 35.67 38.48 -6.32
CA VAL A 295 36.73 38.78 -5.35
C VAL A 295 37.47 37.47 -5.03
N ALA A 296 38.78 37.52 -4.77
CA ALA A 296 39.58 36.35 -4.39
C ALA A 296 39.95 36.34 -2.89
N THR A 297 40.00 35.15 -2.27
CA THR A 297 40.85 34.94 -1.08
C THR A 297 41.41 33.50 -0.97
N LYS A 298 42.70 33.40 -1.33
CA LYS A 298 43.79 32.70 -0.59
C LYS A 298 43.67 31.20 -0.22
N ARG A 299 44.63 30.45 -0.80
CA ARG A 299 45.52 29.43 -0.19
C ARG A 299 44.86 28.13 0.36
N GLY A 300 45.42 26.94 0.14
CA GLY A 300 46.59 26.57 -0.66
C GLY A 300 47.07 25.14 -0.36
N TRP A 301 47.42 24.41 -1.42
CA TRP A 301 48.37 23.29 -1.53
C TRP A 301 48.68 22.42 -0.30
N VAL A 302 48.37 21.11 -0.43
CA VAL A 302 49.12 20.02 0.22
C VAL A 302 49.51 19.03 -0.88
N ASN A 303 50.80 18.69 -1.00
CA ASN A 303 51.22 17.46 -1.68
C ASN A 303 52.61 17.00 -1.19
N CYS A 304 52.90 15.71 -1.43
CA CYS A 304 54.13 14.97 -1.10
C CYS A 304 54.31 14.73 0.42
N SER A 305 54.31 13.49 0.94
CA SER A 305 55.22 12.40 0.52
C SER A 305 54.80 10.99 1.00
N HIS A 306 55.35 9.98 0.30
CA HIS A 306 55.45 8.54 0.64
C HIS A 306 56.96 8.21 0.81
N PRO A 307 57.43 6.99 1.20
CA PRO A 307 56.77 5.78 1.73
C PRO A 307 57.48 5.18 2.99
N HIS A 308 57.32 3.86 3.24
CA HIS A 308 57.88 3.01 4.34
C HIS A 308 57.20 3.16 5.72
N GLY A 309 56.98 2.12 6.55
CA GLY A 309 57.13 0.66 6.36
C GLY A 309 56.92 -0.14 7.66
N THR A 310 56.38 -1.37 7.56
CA THR A 310 56.38 -2.48 8.56
C THR A 310 55.65 -2.39 9.92
N PHE A 311 54.78 -3.40 10.13
CA PHE A 311 54.11 -3.95 11.32
C PHE A 311 54.65 -3.70 12.74
N THR A 312 53.74 -3.41 13.69
CA THR A 312 53.64 -4.15 14.98
C THR A 312 52.20 -4.09 15.53
N PHE A 313 51.72 -5.15 16.21
CA PHE A 313 50.44 -5.18 16.92
C PHE A 313 50.56 -4.67 18.35
N ILE A 314 49.59 -3.89 18.84
CA ILE A 314 49.26 -3.80 20.27
C ILE A 314 47.72 -3.79 20.43
N TYR A 315 47.20 -4.73 21.21
CA TYR A 315 45.84 -4.72 21.74
C TYR A 315 45.79 -3.85 23.00
N THR A 316 44.88 -2.87 23.06
CA THR A 316 44.33 -2.40 24.34
C THR A 316 42.82 -2.16 24.21
N SER A 317 42.07 -2.97 24.95
CA SER A 317 40.62 -2.85 25.13
C SER A 317 40.27 -1.69 26.06
N ALA A 318 39.16 -1.00 25.77
CA ALA A 318 38.47 -0.14 26.75
C ALA A 318 36.95 -0.30 26.60
N PHE A 319 36.36 -1.18 27.43
CA PHE A 319 34.93 -1.14 27.72
C PHE A 319 34.68 -0.09 28.79
N SER A 320 33.77 0.86 28.53
CA SER A 320 33.24 1.75 29.57
C SER A 320 32.03 1.11 30.24
N LEU A 321 32.06 0.99 31.56
CA LEU A 321 30.84 0.83 32.37
C LEU A 321 31.10 1.32 33.80
N GLN A 322 30.46 2.43 34.17
CA GLN A 322 30.43 2.92 35.54
C GLN A 322 29.31 2.23 36.33
N ARG A 323 29.63 1.77 37.54
CA ARG A 323 28.88 2.02 38.79
C ARG A 323 29.64 1.38 39.95
N GLY A 324 30.09 2.19 40.89
CA GLY A 324 30.64 1.71 42.16
C GLY A 324 29.60 1.79 43.26
N PHE A 325 29.62 0.81 44.18
CA PHE A 325 29.25 0.97 45.59
C PHE A 325 29.85 -0.20 46.38
N GLU A 326 30.80 0.10 47.27
CA GLU A 326 31.31 -0.80 48.33
C GLU A 326 30.45 -0.61 49.61
N PRO A 327 30.76 -1.21 50.79
CA PRO A 327 31.65 -2.34 51.14
C PRO A 327 30.86 -3.46 51.90
N THR A 328 31.39 -4.66 52.20
CA THR A 328 32.23 -4.88 53.40
C THR A 328 32.75 -6.34 53.53
N GLY A 329 34.08 -6.49 53.61
CA GLY A 329 34.79 -7.57 54.35
C GLY A 329 34.93 -8.97 53.70
N VAL A 330 35.99 -9.75 53.95
CA VAL A 330 37.23 -9.53 54.75
C VAL A 330 38.35 -10.47 54.23
N TRP A 331 39.55 -9.90 54.00
CA TRP A 331 40.93 -10.45 54.03
C TRP A 331 41.26 -11.93 53.63
N ARG A 332 42.06 -12.18 52.56
CA ARG A 332 43.56 -12.38 52.50
C ARG A 332 43.97 -13.86 52.77
N LEU A 333 44.89 -14.52 52.04
CA LEU A 333 46.30 -14.19 51.74
C LEU A 333 46.90 -15.03 50.56
N GLN A 334 47.82 -14.39 49.81
CA GLN A 334 49.08 -14.89 49.17
C GLN A 334 49.15 -16.23 48.40
N GLY A 335 49.88 -16.21 47.25
CA GLY A 335 50.54 -17.42 46.72
C GLY A 335 50.87 -17.42 45.22
N THR A 336 51.91 -16.71 44.78
CA THR A 336 52.41 -16.76 43.40
C THR A 336 53.10 -18.09 43.05
N ALA A 337 52.85 -18.67 41.86
CA ALA A 337 53.91 -19.19 40.97
C ALA A 337 53.37 -19.67 39.61
N ILE A 338 54.13 -19.37 38.56
CA ILE A 338 53.92 -19.83 37.17
C ILE A 338 54.59 -21.20 36.97
N ARG A 339 53.97 -22.11 36.20
CA ARG A 339 54.75 -23.06 35.37
C ARG A 339 53.97 -23.54 34.13
N VAL A 340 54.54 -23.27 32.96
CA VAL A 340 54.14 -23.87 31.69
C VAL A 340 54.94 -25.16 31.47
N ARG A 341 54.28 -26.25 31.04
CA ARG A 341 54.84 -27.19 30.08
C ARG A 341 53.73 -28.01 29.40
N MET A 342 53.82 -28.13 28.08
CA MET A 342 52.98 -29.01 27.26
C MET A 342 53.37 -30.48 27.47
N THR A 343 52.39 -31.40 27.43
CA THR A 343 52.37 -32.57 26.50
C THR A 343 51.05 -33.35 26.57
N SER A 344 50.32 -33.38 25.45
CA SER A 344 49.41 -34.43 24.91
C SER A 344 48.59 -35.39 25.80
N LEU A 345 47.26 -35.36 25.58
CA LEU A 345 46.31 -36.49 25.44
C LEU A 345 45.92 -37.30 26.72
N PRO A 346 44.64 -37.71 26.87
CA PRO A 346 44.07 -38.82 26.10
C PRO A 346 42.61 -38.63 25.58
N ARG A 347 42.06 -39.72 25.01
CA ARG A 347 40.80 -39.80 24.26
C ARG A 347 39.52 -39.84 25.14
N ALA A 348 38.44 -39.31 24.57
CA ALA A 348 37.05 -39.78 24.58
C ALA A 348 36.41 -40.26 25.90
N VAL A 349 35.34 -39.56 26.31
CA VAL A 349 34.27 -40.08 27.17
C VAL A 349 32.96 -40.11 26.38
N LYS A 350 32.25 -41.25 26.47
CA LYS A 350 30.90 -41.47 25.96
C LYS A 350 29.90 -40.51 26.61
N VAL A 351 28.89 -40.08 25.86
CA VAL A 351 27.57 -39.75 26.42
C VAL A 351 26.56 -40.69 25.77
N GLU A 352 25.76 -41.36 26.60
CA GLU A 352 24.81 -42.38 26.17
C GLU A 352 23.42 -41.78 25.94
N VAL A 353 22.78 -42.18 24.84
CA VAL A 353 21.38 -41.86 24.55
C VAL A 353 20.53 -43.03 25.08
N PRO A 354 19.49 -42.80 25.92
CA PRO A 354 18.56 -43.85 26.30
C PRO A 354 17.72 -44.28 25.08
N GLN A 355 17.78 -45.57 24.73
CA GLN A 355 16.93 -46.19 23.72
C GLN A 355 15.61 -46.67 24.32
N HIS A 356 14.56 -46.79 23.48
CA HIS A 356 13.67 -47.95 23.32
C HIS A 356 12.40 -47.55 22.51
N ARG A 357 11.73 -48.40 21.71
CA ARG A 357 11.99 -49.73 21.11
C ARG A 357 10.86 -49.93 20.05
N ALA A 358 11.13 -49.97 18.74
CA ALA A 358 11.40 -51.14 17.90
C ALA A 358 10.25 -52.18 17.71
N SER A 359 9.97 -52.50 16.45
CA SER A 359 9.83 -53.88 15.92
C SER A 359 10.55 -53.89 14.54
N GLU A 360 11.65 -54.64 14.39
CA GLU A 360 11.75 -55.99 13.77
C GLU A 360 11.85 -55.95 12.21
N THR A 361 12.67 -56.76 11.51
CA THR A 361 13.46 -57.94 11.91
C THR A 361 14.66 -58.23 10.95
N LEU A 362 15.68 -58.96 11.43
CA LEU A 362 16.69 -59.80 10.69
C LEU A 362 17.70 -59.08 9.74
N VAL A 363 18.96 -59.51 9.53
CA VAL A 363 19.92 -60.46 10.15
C VAL A 363 21.34 -60.09 9.66
N GLY A 364 22.43 -60.43 10.37
CA GLY A 364 23.74 -60.62 9.72
C GLY A 364 24.99 -59.92 10.28
N ASN A 365 25.34 -60.21 11.55
CA ASN A 365 26.69 -60.17 12.15
C ASN A 365 27.93 -59.86 11.27
N SER A 366 28.75 -58.89 11.70
CA SER A 366 30.13 -59.09 12.24
C SER A 366 31.05 -57.88 12.01
N ARG A 367 31.62 -57.33 13.10
CA ARG A 367 32.81 -56.45 13.03
C ARG A 367 34.06 -57.34 12.99
N TYR A 368 35.15 -56.90 12.35
CA TYR A 368 36.45 -56.74 13.05
C TYR A 368 37.56 -56.13 12.18
N SER A 369 38.35 -55.25 12.82
CA SER A 369 39.78 -54.99 12.61
C SER A 369 40.29 -54.50 11.23
N ILE A 370 40.68 -53.23 11.19
CA ILE A 370 41.70 -52.72 10.28
C ILE A 370 43.07 -53.26 10.72
N ARG A 371 43.84 -53.85 9.79
CA ARG A 371 45.31 -53.87 9.86
C ARG A 371 45.88 -53.01 8.75
N CYS A 372 46.68 -52.00 9.11
CA CYS A 372 47.54 -51.33 8.15
C CYS A 372 48.68 -52.27 7.76
N GLY A 373 48.86 -52.46 6.46
CA GLY A 373 50.02 -53.14 5.87
C GLY A 373 50.51 -52.32 4.69
N ALA A 374 51.33 -51.30 4.96
CA ALA A 374 51.98 -50.56 3.90
C ALA A 374 53.16 -51.40 3.38
N SER A 375 53.05 -51.88 2.14
CA SER A 375 54.15 -52.46 1.38
C SER A 375 54.15 -51.80 0.01
N CYS A 376 55.16 -50.98 -0.25
CA CYS A 376 55.33 -50.30 -1.53
C CYS A 376 55.57 -51.32 -2.65
N LEU A 377 54.96 -51.10 -3.83
CA LEU A 377 55.58 -51.39 -5.13
C LEU A 377 54.80 -50.68 -6.26
N PHE A 378 55.56 -49.91 -7.04
CA PHE A 378 55.37 -49.38 -8.40
C PHE A 378 54.02 -49.46 -9.14
N ASN A 379 53.69 -48.32 -9.76
CA ASN A 379 52.98 -48.13 -11.03
C ASN A 379 51.53 -48.65 -11.19
N ALA A 380 50.57 -47.72 -10.99
CA ALA A 380 49.61 -47.37 -12.04
C ALA A 380 48.99 -45.99 -11.75
N ILE A 381 48.95 -45.11 -12.75
CA ILE A 381 48.11 -43.90 -12.70
C ILE A 381 46.70 -44.32 -13.11
N TYR A 382 45.81 -44.48 -12.13
CA TYR A 382 44.36 -44.50 -12.34
C TYR A 382 43.76 -43.23 -11.72
N PRO A 383 42.83 -42.55 -12.40
CA PRO A 383 42.19 -41.36 -11.86
C PRO A 383 41.20 -41.77 -10.76
N VAL A 384 41.47 -41.40 -9.50
CA VAL A 384 40.48 -41.54 -8.43
C VAL A 384 39.47 -40.41 -8.54
N SER A 385 38.48 -40.60 -9.41
CA SER A 385 37.24 -39.83 -9.38
C SER A 385 36.32 -40.38 -8.30
N GLU A 386 36.65 -40.14 -7.03
CA GLU A 386 35.68 -40.27 -5.95
C GLU A 386 35.33 -38.91 -5.35
N ILE A 387 34.02 -38.72 -5.30
CA ILE A 387 33.30 -37.48 -5.08
C ILE A 387 33.48 -37.01 -3.63
N CYS A 388 34.40 -36.09 -3.40
CA CYS A 388 34.26 -35.13 -2.31
C CYS A 388 33.24 -34.06 -2.73
N SER A 389 31.95 -34.39 -2.66
CA SER A 389 30.92 -33.34 -2.63
C SER A 389 31.17 -32.49 -1.38
N PRO A 390 31.36 -31.17 -1.50
CA PRO A 390 31.40 -30.32 -0.32
C PRO A 390 30.07 -30.45 0.40
N ILE A 391 30.10 -30.63 1.73
CA ILE A 391 28.89 -30.51 2.54
C ILE A 391 28.39 -29.08 2.32
N ALA A 392 27.21 -28.95 1.68
CA ALA A 392 26.61 -27.65 1.45
C ALA A 392 26.41 -26.94 2.79
N ALA A 393 26.98 -25.75 2.93
CA ALA A 393 26.78 -24.94 4.13
C ALA A 393 25.29 -24.67 4.29
N ILE A 394 24.76 -24.84 5.50
CA ILE A 394 23.36 -24.54 5.79
C ILE A 394 23.19 -23.01 5.69
N THR A 395 22.54 -22.55 4.63
CA THR A 395 22.22 -21.13 4.38
C THR A 395 20.72 -20.91 4.53
N CYS A 396 20.35 -19.85 5.25
CA CYS A 396 18.97 -19.39 5.30
C CYS A 396 18.66 -18.44 4.11
N PRO A 397 17.37 -18.21 3.78
CA PRO A 397 16.98 -17.24 2.77
C PRO A 397 17.58 -15.85 3.06
N VAL A 398 18.05 -15.15 2.02
CA VAL A 398 18.61 -13.80 2.14
C VAL A 398 17.55 -12.85 2.73
N LEU A 399 17.93 -12.10 3.77
CA LEU A 399 17.07 -11.08 4.38
C LEU A 399 17.42 -9.70 3.82
N SER A 400 16.39 -8.91 3.52
CA SER A 400 16.49 -7.49 3.20
C SER A 400 16.03 -6.63 4.39
N ALA A 401 16.43 -5.36 4.42
CA ALA A 401 15.82 -4.40 5.33
C ALA A 401 14.32 -4.25 4.99
N PRO A 402 13.43 -4.15 5.99
CA PRO A 402 12.03 -3.81 5.76
C PRO A 402 11.92 -2.38 5.23
N ASP A 403 10.81 -2.05 4.55
CA ASP A 403 10.59 -0.67 4.12
C ASP A 403 10.65 0.28 5.33
N ARG A 404 11.26 1.43 5.13
CA ARG A 404 11.57 2.44 6.18
C ARG A 404 12.32 1.89 7.40
N GLY A 405 13.02 0.76 7.24
CA GLY A 405 13.87 0.16 8.27
C GLY A 405 15.35 0.06 7.88
N LYS A 406 16.13 -0.53 8.79
CA LYS A 406 17.53 -0.89 8.64
C LYS A 406 17.74 -2.30 9.14
N LEU A 407 18.59 -3.03 8.44
CA LEU A 407 19.04 -4.38 8.76
C LEU A 407 20.52 -4.34 9.12
N ASN A 408 20.90 -4.98 10.21
CA ASN A 408 22.29 -5.19 10.61
C ASN A 408 22.51 -6.67 10.92
N CYS A 409 23.35 -7.35 10.14
CA CYS A 409 23.58 -8.79 10.27
C CYS A 409 25.04 -9.10 10.63
N SER A 410 25.24 -10.06 11.52
CA SER A 410 26.51 -10.72 11.80
C SER A 410 26.56 -12.07 11.10
N HIS A 411 27.53 -12.26 10.21
CA HIS A 411 27.73 -13.47 9.42
C HIS A 411 29.03 -14.17 9.82
N LEU A 412 28.95 -15.18 10.70
CA LEU A 412 30.13 -15.82 11.28
C LEU A 412 30.76 -16.87 10.35
N HIS A 413 29.95 -17.51 9.49
CA HIS A 413 30.34 -18.64 8.64
C HIS A 413 30.01 -18.42 7.15
N GLY A 414 29.89 -17.16 6.73
CA GLY A 414 29.44 -16.74 5.40
C GLY A 414 28.04 -16.11 5.40
N ASP A 415 27.72 -15.38 4.32
CA ASP A 415 26.50 -14.58 4.21
C ASP A 415 25.24 -15.43 4.41
N PHE A 416 24.43 -15.05 5.40
CA PHE A 416 23.20 -15.73 5.81
C PHE A 416 23.35 -17.24 6.12
N ALA A 417 24.57 -17.70 6.43
CA ALA A 417 24.85 -19.08 6.88
C ALA A 417 24.37 -19.34 8.32
N PHE A 418 24.31 -20.62 8.71
CA PHE A 418 23.97 -21.08 10.06
C PHE A 418 24.70 -20.31 11.17
N GLY A 419 23.93 -19.85 12.17
CA GLY A 419 24.40 -18.97 13.24
C GLY A 419 24.50 -17.49 12.86
N SER A 420 24.10 -17.09 11.64
CA SER A 420 23.94 -15.66 11.32
C SER A 420 22.83 -15.05 12.15
N THR A 421 23.07 -13.87 12.73
CA THR A 421 22.07 -13.11 13.47
C THR A 421 21.81 -11.78 12.77
N CYS A 422 20.55 -11.42 12.56
CA CYS A 422 20.13 -10.21 11.89
C CYS A 422 19.21 -9.41 12.81
N ALA A 423 19.62 -8.19 13.17
CA ALA A 423 18.86 -7.23 13.97
C ALA A 423 18.19 -6.17 13.08
N PHE A 424 16.98 -5.79 13.46
CA PHE A 424 16.12 -4.89 12.71
C PHE A 424 15.82 -3.62 13.52
N SER A 425 15.74 -2.48 12.85
CA SER A 425 15.36 -1.20 13.45
C SER A 425 14.61 -0.34 12.45
N CYS A 426 13.66 0.46 12.93
CA CYS A 426 12.90 1.39 12.09
C CYS A 426 13.49 2.79 12.10
N GLN A 427 13.14 3.58 11.07
CA GLN A 427 13.41 5.01 11.03
C GLN A 427 12.58 5.76 12.08
N THR A 428 13.04 6.93 12.52
CA THR A 428 12.35 7.73 13.54
C THR A 428 10.91 8.02 13.15
N GLY A 429 9.97 7.76 14.07
CA GLY A 429 8.52 7.89 13.82
C GLY A 429 7.84 6.66 13.21
N PHE A 430 8.57 5.55 13.09
CA PHE A 430 8.05 4.24 12.73
C PHE A 430 8.35 3.23 13.85
N ALA A 431 7.35 2.45 14.25
CA ALA A 431 7.46 1.36 15.21
C ALA A 431 7.79 0.04 14.49
N LEU A 432 8.60 -0.82 15.13
CA LEU A 432 8.93 -2.13 14.60
C LEU A 432 7.86 -3.15 15.00
N MET A 433 7.21 -3.74 14.00
CA MET A 433 6.18 -4.77 14.16
C MET A 433 6.75 -6.12 13.75
N GLY A 434 6.97 -7.02 14.71
CA GLY A 434 7.54 -8.36 14.48
C GLY A 434 8.70 -8.67 15.43
N SER A 435 9.67 -9.47 14.98
CA SER A 435 10.84 -9.82 15.80
C SER A 435 12.00 -8.85 15.61
N GLU A 436 12.49 -8.24 16.70
CA GLU A 436 13.63 -7.30 16.72
C GLU A 436 14.93 -7.91 16.20
N SER A 437 15.10 -9.22 16.37
CA SER A 437 16.20 -9.99 15.78
C SER A 437 15.74 -11.36 15.31
N ARG A 438 16.47 -11.92 14.35
CA ARG A 438 16.26 -13.26 13.79
C ARG A 438 17.60 -13.97 13.64
N GLU A 439 17.62 -15.27 13.84
CA GLU A 439 18.81 -16.13 13.77
C GLU A 439 18.61 -17.26 12.77
N CYS A 440 19.65 -17.60 12.00
CA CYS A 440 19.63 -18.68 11.02
C CYS A 440 19.89 -20.04 11.70
N THR A 441 18.86 -20.89 11.75
CA THR A 441 18.87 -22.18 12.45
C THR A 441 19.47 -23.32 11.61
N ALA A 442 19.75 -24.46 12.26
CA ALA A 442 20.29 -25.66 11.62
C ALA A 442 19.33 -26.31 10.61
N SER A 443 18.06 -25.91 10.58
CA SER A 443 17.08 -26.29 9.55
C SER A 443 17.09 -25.38 8.30
N GLY A 444 18.00 -24.41 8.21
CA GLY A 444 18.04 -23.45 7.09
C GLY A 444 16.91 -22.42 7.12
N THR A 445 16.30 -22.21 8.30
CA THR A 445 15.17 -21.29 8.50
C THR A 445 15.49 -20.24 9.56
N TRP A 446 14.90 -19.05 9.41
CA TRP A 446 15.03 -17.95 10.38
C TRP A 446 14.09 -18.11 11.57
N THR A 447 14.58 -17.85 12.78
CA THR A 447 13.73 -17.69 13.97
C THR A 447 12.82 -16.46 13.86
N GLY A 448 11.73 -16.46 14.63
CA GLY A 448 10.84 -15.29 14.77
C GLY A 448 10.02 -14.93 13.54
N ASN A 449 9.15 -13.94 13.72
CA ASN A 449 8.28 -13.40 12.67
C ASN A 449 9.03 -12.38 11.82
N ALA A 450 8.68 -12.28 10.53
CA ALA A 450 9.26 -11.27 9.64
C ALA A 450 8.85 -9.85 10.11
N PRO A 451 9.82 -8.97 10.43
CA PRO A 451 9.50 -7.63 10.92
C PRO A 451 9.21 -6.65 9.79
N HIS A 452 8.35 -5.68 10.07
CA HIS A 452 8.06 -4.52 9.21
C HIS A 452 7.96 -3.24 10.06
N CYS A 453 8.00 -2.08 9.42
CA CYS A 453 7.93 -0.78 10.10
C CYS A 453 6.58 -0.12 9.80
N GLU A 454 5.85 0.26 10.86
CA GLU A 454 4.54 0.92 10.77
C GLU A 454 4.62 2.33 11.36
N ALA A 455 3.93 3.33 10.79
CA ALA A 455 4.02 4.71 11.24
C ALA A 455 3.36 4.90 12.61
N THR A 456 4.01 5.61 13.54
CA THR A 456 3.43 5.88 14.87
C THR A 456 2.16 6.72 14.73
N THR A 457 1.02 6.21 15.21
CA THR A 457 -0.27 6.92 15.17
C THR A 457 -0.44 7.92 16.32
N CYS A 458 -0.95 9.11 16.03
CA CYS A 458 -1.40 10.07 17.04
C CYS A 458 -2.92 9.93 17.30
N PRO A 459 -3.46 10.47 18.42
CA PRO A 459 -4.90 10.52 18.67
C PRO A 459 -5.66 11.21 17.52
N VAL A 460 -6.79 10.63 17.09
CA VAL A 460 -7.62 11.20 16.01
C VAL A 460 -8.08 12.62 16.38
N LEU A 461 -7.96 13.56 15.44
CA LEU A 461 -8.44 14.94 15.61
C LEU A 461 -9.75 15.17 14.85
N SER A 462 -10.63 15.98 15.44
CA SER A 462 -11.87 16.46 14.84
C SER A 462 -11.82 17.97 14.63
N ALA A 463 -12.65 18.51 13.74
CA ALA A 463 -12.84 19.95 13.64
C ALA A 463 -13.41 20.52 14.96
N PRO A 464 -12.95 21.70 15.40
CA PRO A 464 -13.55 22.40 16.53
C PRO A 464 -14.95 22.92 16.17
N ASP A 465 -15.79 23.15 17.18
CA ASP A 465 -17.10 23.77 16.99
C ASP A 465 -16.97 25.10 16.23
N TRP A 466 -17.80 25.29 15.19
CA TRP A 466 -17.77 26.44 14.28
C TRP A 466 -16.45 26.65 13.52
N GLY A 467 -15.64 25.59 13.40
CA GLY A 467 -14.44 25.56 12.57
C GLY A 467 -14.41 24.40 11.58
N GLU A 468 -13.37 24.38 10.77
CA GLU A 468 -13.08 23.34 9.79
C GLU A 468 -11.69 22.75 10.05
N LEU A 469 -11.49 21.51 9.63
CA LEU A 469 -10.24 20.77 9.76
C LEU A 469 -9.82 20.25 8.40
N ASN A 470 -8.59 20.57 7.99
CA ASN A 470 -7.98 20.06 6.77
C ASN A 470 -6.64 19.40 7.12
N CYS A 471 -6.53 18.09 6.92
CA CYS A 471 -5.34 17.31 7.26
C CYS A 471 -4.67 16.72 6.01
N SER A 472 -3.34 16.75 5.97
CA SER A 472 -2.54 15.94 5.06
C SER A 472 -1.96 14.74 5.81
N HIS A 473 -2.18 13.55 5.26
CA HIS A 473 -1.76 12.27 5.83
C HIS A 473 -0.75 11.60 4.90
N LEU A 474 0.55 11.74 5.20
CA LEU A 474 1.60 11.20 4.33
C LEU A 474 1.83 9.70 4.53
N HIS A 475 1.57 9.17 5.73
CA HIS A 475 1.98 7.83 6.16
C HIS A 475 0.83 7.05 6.85
N GLY A 476 -0.42 7.37 6.50
CA GLY A 476 -1.64 6.85 7.13
C GLY A 476 -2.39 7.90 7.95
N ASP A 477 -3.68 7.65 8.18
CA ASP A 477 -4.57 8.59 8.86
C ASP A 477 -4.08 8.91 10.28
N PHE A 478 -3.88 10.19 10.56
CA PHE A 478 -3.37 10.72 11.83
C PHE A 478 -2.02 10.11 12.29
N ALA A 479 -1.25 9.53 11.36
CA ALA A 479 0.07 8.95 11.63
C ALA A 479 1.22 9.98 11.56
N PHE A 480 2.43 9.58 11.99
CA PHE A 480 3.63 10.40 12.04
C PHE A 480 3.84 11.26 10.78
N GLY A 481 4.08 12.56 10.97
CA GLY A 481 4.20 13.54 9.88
C GLY A 481 2.87 14.03 9.30
N SER A 482 1.72 13.55 9.80
CA SER A 482 0.42 14.15 9.47
C SER A 482 0.36 15.59 9.96
N LYS A 483 -0.10 16.51 9.11
CA LYS A 483 -0.28 17.92 9.45
C LYS A 483 -1.72 18.36 9.24
N CYS A 484 -2.33 18.85 10.30
CA CYS A 484 -3.72 19.26 10.36
C CYS A 484 -3.81 20.77 10.58
N ALA A 485 -4.45 21.49 9.65
CA ALA A 485 -4.72 22.92 9.72
C ALA A 485 -6.18 23.19 10.10
N PHE A 486 -6.41 24.28 10.81
CA PHE A 486 -7.70 24.64 11.38
C PHE A 486 -8.12 26.04 10.97
N SER A 487 -9.38 26.21 10.61
CA SER A 487 -9.99 27.50 10.30
C SER A 487 -11.28 27.68 11.11
N CYS A 488 -11.75 28.92 11.23
CA CYS A 488 -13.06 29.22 11.84
C CYS A 488 -14.01 29.83 10.81
N GLN A 489 -15.29 29.52 10.95
CA GLN A 489 -16.35 30.09 10.12
C GLN A 489 -16.48 31.60 10.33
N LYS A 490 -17.02 32.30 9.32
CA LYS A 490 -17.14 33.76 9.32
C LYS A 490 -17.92 34.25 10.54
N GLY A 491 -17.28 35.09 11.35
CA GLY A 491 -17.84 35.58 12.61
C GLY A 491 -17.23 34.96 13.86
N PHE A 492 -16.30 34.00 13.72
CA PHE A 492 -15.55 33.42 14.83
C PHE A 492 -14.03 33.71 14.70
N ALA A 493 -13.31 33.53 15.80
CA ALA A 493 -11.85 33.68 15.89
C ALA A 493 -11.23 32.38 16.41
N LEU A 494 -10.13 31.95 15.79
CA LEU A 494 -9.41 30.75 16.20
C LEU A 494 -8.56 31.06 17.44
N MET A 495 -8.75 30.29 18.50
CA MET A 495 -7.97 30.33 19.73
C MET A 495 -7.23 28.99 19.86
N GLY A 496 -5.92 29.02 20.12
CA GLY A 496 -5.04 27.84 20.08
C GLY A 496 -4.20 27.80 18.80
N SER A 497 -3.70 26.62 18.42
CA SER A 497 -2.77 26.48 17.28
C SER A 497 -3.48 26.35 15.93
N GLU A 498 -3.11 27.20 14.95
CA GLU A 498 -3.62 27.18 13.57
C GLU A 498 -3.32 25.88 12.80
N SER A 499 -2.23 25.20 13.17
CA SER A 499 -1.94 23.86 12.68
C SER A 499 -1.24 23.04 13.75
N ARG A 500 -1.43 21.72 13.66
CA ARG A 500 -0.85 20.70 14.54
C ARG A 500 -0.24 19.60 13.70
N GLU A 501 0.86 19.02 14.18
CA GLU A 501 1.63 17.98 13.47
C GLU A 501 1.85 16.76 14.37
N CYS A 502 1.72 15.56 13.81
CA CYS A 502 1.88 14.31 14.54
C CYS A 502 3.37 13.96 14.69
N THR A 503 3.87 13.95 15.92
CA THR A 503 5.28 13.72 16.25
C THR A 503 5.63 12.23 16.37
N ALA A 504 6.93 11.91 16.33
CA ALA A 504 7.42 10.53 16.43
C ALA A 504 7.05 9.83 17.75
N SER A 505 6.69 10.58 18.79
CA SER A 505 6.18 10.09 20.08
C SER A 505 4.68 9.77 20.09
N GLY A 506 3.96 9.89 18.97
CA GLY A 506 2.51 9.66 18.92
C GLY A 506 1.68 10.79 19.56
N THR A 507 2.24 12.00 19.64
CA THR A 507 1.57 13.18 20.21
C THR A 507 1.53 14.34 19.22
N TRP A 508 0.48 15.16 19.29
CA TRP A 508 0.32 16.35 18.45
C TRP A 508 1.08 17.55 19.01
N THR A 509 1.73 18.32 18.13
CA THR A 509 2.26 19.64 18.46
C THR A 509 1.14 20.65 18.74
N GLY A 510 1.47 21.72 19.46
CA GLY A 510 0.56 22.85 19.70
C GLY A 510 -0.62 22.58 20.63
N GLU A 511 -1.35 23.63 20.95
CA GLU A 511 -2.56 23.59 21.77
C GLU A 511 -3.77 23.20 20.93
N ALA A 512 -4.78 22.59 21.56
CA ALA A 512 -6.02 22.22 20.88
C ALA A 512 -6.80 23.49 20.46
N PRO A 513 -7.11 23.68 19.17
CA PRO A 513 -7.81 24.85 18.70
C PRO A 513 -9.30 24.82 19.05
N ARG A 514 -9.89 26.00 19.22
CA ARG A 514 -11.33 26.24 19.38
C ARG A 514 -11.72 27.54 18.68
N CYS A 515 -12.96 27.64 18.20
CA CYS A 515 -13.47 28.88 17.61
C CYS A 515 -14.34 29.62 18.63
N GLU A 516 -14.03 30.88 18.91
CA GLU A 516 -14.81 31.75 19.79
C GLU A 516 -15.52 32.84 18.97
N GLY A 517 -16.77 33.15 19.31
CA GLY A 517 -17.57 34.12 18.56
C GLY A 517 -16.98 35.53 18.65
N ARG A 518 -16.69 36.14 17.51
CA ARG A 518 -16.41 37.58 17.45
C ARG A 518 -17.71 38.31 17.72
N ALA A 519 -17.86 38.83 18.94
CA ALA A 519 -18.95 39.74 19.26
C ALA A 519 -18.96 40.87 18.24
N ALA A 520 -20.06 41.00 17.48
CA ALA A 520 -20.22 42.10 16.56
C ALA A 520 -20.25 43.39 17.37
N ALA A 521 -19.26 44.26 17.15
CA ALA A 521 -19.25 45.61 17.69
C ALA A 521 -20.32 46.48 16.99
N GLN A 522 -21.59 46.14 17.20
CA GLN A 522 -22.68 47.09 17.03
C GLN A 522 -22.70 47.95 18.29
N GLY A 523 -22.56 49.26 18.12
CA GLY A 523 -22.37 50.21 19.22
C GLY A 523 -23.48 50.11 20.26
N THR A 524 -23.18 49.49 21.40
CA THR A 524 -23.97 49.65 22.61
C THR A 524 -23.76 51.07 23.11
N GLY A 525 -24.85 51.84 23.16
CA GLY A 525 -24.83 53.25 23.53
C GLY A 525 -24.48 53.46 25.00
N PHE A 526 -23.19 53.42 25.31
CA PHE A 526 -22.63 53.95 26.55
C PHE A 526 -22.11 55.36 26.28
N ALA A 527 -22.66 56.37 26.95
CA ALA A 527 -22.06 57.68 26.97
C ALA A 527 -20.91 57.67 27.99
N LEU A 528 -19.70 57.99 27.53
CA LEU A 528 -18.55 58.16 28.42
C LEU A 528 -18.71 59.49 29.15
N MET A 529 -18.85 59.47 30.48
CA MET A 529 -18.94 60.69 31.28
C MET A 529 -17.61 60.90 32.02
N GLY A 530 -16.86 61.93 31.61
CA GLY A 530 -15.51 62.25 32.09
C GLY A 530 -14.65 62.85 30.97
N SER A 531 -13.43 63.28 31.28
CA SER A 531 -12.48 63.70 30.24
C SER A 531 -11.81 62.49 29.59
N GLU A 532 -11.73 62.46 28.26
CA GLU A 532 -11.12 61.35 27.50
C GLU A 532 -9.59 61.24 27.72
N SER A 533 -8.96 62.28 28.26
CA SER A 533 -7.60 62.26 28.78
C SER A 533 -7.53 62.81 30.21
N ARG A 534 -6.54 62.32 30.97
CA ARG A 534 -6.14 62.84 32.27
C ARG A 534 -4.64 63.05 32.23
N GLU A 535 -4.17 64.22 32.60
CA GLU A 535 -2.74 64.52 32.69
C GLU A 535 -2.30 64.43 34.14
N CYS A 536 -1.16 63.78 34.39
CA CYS A 536 -0.56 63.76 35.72
C CYS A 536 0.19 65.08 35.93
N THR A 537 -0.31 65.92 36.82
CA THR A 537 0.38 67.16 37.19
C THR A 537 1.71 66.83 37.91
N ALA A 538 2.64 67.78 37.93
CA ALA A 538 3.92 67.60 38.64
C ALA A 538 3.79 67.33 40.15
N SER A 539 2.61 67.57 40.75
CA SER A 539 2.25 67.19 42.13
C SER A 539 1.75 65.74 42.29
N GLY A 540 1.73 64.93 41.23
CA GLY A 540 1.26 63.54 41.27
C GLY A 540 -0.26 63.37 41.28
N THR A 541 -1.01 64.46 41.08
CA THR A 541 -2.48 64.46 41.00
C THR A 541 -2.95 64.53 39.55
N TRP A 542 -3.91 63.68 39.21
CA TRP A 542 -4.49 63.61 37.86
C TRP A 542 -5.55 64.68 37.66
N THR A 543 -5.58 65.31 36.49
CA THR A 543 -6.66 66.23 36.10
C THR A 543 -7.96 65.45 35.81
N GLY A 544 -9.08 65.94 36.34
CA GLY A 544 -10.43 65.39 36.12
C GLY A 544 -10.75 64.08 36.84
N ASP A 545 -12.03 63.70 36.86
CA ASP A 545 -12.51 62.41 37.38
C ASP A 545 -12.26 61.26 36.38
N ALA A 546 -12.24 60.02 36.87
CA ALA A 546 -12.07 58.85 36.02
C ALA A 546 -13.35 58.56 35.21
N PRO A 547 -13.29 58.41 33.88
CA PRO A 547 -14.48 58.21 33.06
C PRO A 547 -15.16 56.86 33.35
N HIS A 548 -16.49 56.88 33.50
CA HIS A 548 -17.30 55.66 33.63
C HIS A 548 -18.47 55.63 32.62
N CYS A 549 -19.01 54.43 32.41
CA CYS A 549 -20.17 54.18 31.55
C CYS A 549 -21.40 53.84 32.41
N GLU A 550 -22.57 54.35 32.04
CA GLU A 550 -23.87 53.99 32.64
C GLU A 550 -24.84 53.53 31.52
N GLY A 551 -25.67 52.53 31.79
CA GLY A 551 -26.54 51.90 30.78
C GLY A 551 -28.04 52.11 31.04
N ARG A 552 -28.79 52.55 30.02
CA ARG A 552 -30.26 52.57 30.04
C ARG A 552 -30.84 51.31 29.38
N ALA A 553 -31.75 50.64 30.08
CA ALA A 553 -32.54 49.54 29.53
C ALA A 553 -33.90 50.03 29.01
N THR A 554 -34.19 49.82 27.73
CA THR A 554 -35.55 49.92 27.17
C THR A 554 -35.85 48.70 26.30
N ALA A 555 -37.08 48.18 26.42
CA ALA A 555 -37.47 46.87 25.93
C ALA A 555 -38.01 46.88 24.49
N ARG A 556 -37.90 45.74 23.79
CA ARG A 556 -39.02 44.88 23.37
C ARG A 556 -38.56 43.84 22.34
N ALA A 557 -38.76 42.56 22.63
CA ALA A 557 -38.64 41.52 21.62
C ALA A 557 -39.83 41.61 20.66
N GLN A 558 -39.58 41.88 19.37
CA GLN A 558 -40.57 41.64 18.32
C GLN A 558 -40.45 40.19 17.85
N VAL A 559 -41.56 39.46 17.91
CA VAL A 559 -41.68 38.12 17.33
C VAL A 559 -41.81 38.27 15.82
N ALA A 560 -40.77 37.91 15.07
CA ALA A 560 -40.83 37.73 13.63
C ALA A 560 -41.20 36.29 13.30
N VAL A 561 -42.39 36.07 12.77
CA VAL A 561 -42.89 34.73 12.41
C VAL A 561 -42.30 34.33 11.05
N GLY A 562 -41.21 33.54 11.07
CA GLY A 562 -40.56 32.97 9.88
C GLY A 562 -40.59 31.45 9.93
N PHE A 563 -41.62 30.84 9.33
CA PHE A 563 -41.96 29.43 9.53
C PHE A 563 -41.20 28.48 8.58
N GLU A 564 -39.85 28.46 8.62
CA GLU A 564 -39.01 27.49 7.87
C GLU A 564 -37.62 27.16 8.48
N VAL A 565 -37.19 27.73 9.62
CA VAL A 565 -35.81 27.52 10.13
C VAL A 565 -35.74 27.15 11.62
N ILE A 566 -36.13 25.91 11.97
CA ILE A 566 -35.92 25.35 13.33
C ILE A 566 -35.33 23.91 13.30
N LEU A 567 -35.61 23.10 12.27
CA LEU A 567 -35.32 21.66 12.29
C LEU A 567 -33.83 21.28 12.22
N GLY A 568 -32.94 22.17 11.80
CA GLY A 568 -31.48 21.93 11.77
C GLY A 568 -30.78 22.08 13.13
N PHE A 569 -31.45 22.67 14.14
CA PHE A 569 -30.84 22.90 15.47
C PHE A 569 -30.98 21.72 16.43
N ILE A 570 -31.94 20.83 16.18
CA ILE A 570 -32.22 19.68 17.04
C ILE A 570 -31.31 18.53 16.58
N LYS A 571 -30.23 18.28 17.33
CA LYS A 571 -29.33 17.13 17.12
C LYS A 571 -29.51 16.10 18.22
N CYS A 572 -29.48 14.83 17.85
CA CYS A 572 -29.37 13.72 18.78
C CYS A 572 -27.90 13.35 18.99
N SER A 573 -27.59 12.62 20.08
CA SER A 573 -26.24 12.12 20.35
C SER A 573 -25.72 11.24 19.21
N ALA A 574 -24.43 11.36 18.87
CA ALA A 574 -23.82 10.53 17.84
C ALA A 574 -23.89 9.04 18.22
N LEU A 575 -24.44 8.20 17.34
CA LEU A 575 -24.55 6.77 17.59
C LEU A 575 -23.35 6.03 16.98
N ALA A 576 -22.56 5.38 17.83
CA ALA A 576 -21.51 4.47 17.40
C ALA A 576 -22.11 3.14 16.87
N ALA A 577 -21.41 2.51 15.93
CA ALA A 577 -21.75 1.15 15.52
C ALA A 577 -21.52 0.17 16.68
N PRO A 578 -22.41 -0.82 16.90
CA PRO A 578 -22.18 -1.84 17.92
C PRO A 578 -20.94 -2.67 17.63
N LYS A 579 -20.23 -3.10 18.69
CA LYS A 579 -19.11 -4.05 18.59
C LYS A 579 -19.59 -5.31 17.84
N MET A 580 -18.83 -5.77 16.85
CA MET A 580 -19.21 -6.86 15.94
C MET A 580 -20.49 -6.60 15.11
N GLY A 581 -20.78 -5.33 14.80
CA GLY A 581 -21.86 -4.91 13.91
C GLY A 581 -21.52 -3.66 13.11
N LYS A 582 -22.53 -3.15 12.39
CA LYS A 582 -22.46 -1.94 11.55
C LYS A 582 -23.71 -1.09 11.78
N ALA A 583 -23.55 0.22 11.78
CA ALA A 583 -24.64 1.20 11.74
C ALA A 583 -24.61 1.93 10.39
N ALA A 584 -25.74 1.96 9.69
CA ALA A 584 -25.92 2.72 8.45
C ALA A 584 -26.91 3.85 8.73
N CYS A 585 -26.43 5.10 8.72
CA CYS A 585 -27.23 6.27 9.06
C CYS A 585 -27.50 7.16 7.83
N SER A 586 -28.71 7.69 7.73
CA SER A 586 -29.12 8.66 6.72
C SER A 586 -29.40 10.02 7.37
N HIS A 587 -28.68 11.06 6.92
CA HIS A 587 -28.69 12.41 7.51
C HIS A 587 -29.18 13.43 6.48
N LEU A 588 -30.47 13.78 6.52
CA LEU A 588 -31.10 14.64 5.51
C LEU A 588 -30.81 16.14 5.71
N HIS A 589 -30.49 16.54 6.93
CA HIS A 589 -30.30 17.95 7.35
C HIS A 589 -29.03 18.14 8.19
N GLY A 590 -28.00 17.33 7.93
CA GLY A 590 -26.74 17.28 8.68
C GLY A 590 -26.68 16.16 9.72
N ASP A 591 -25.47 15.85 10.18
CA ASP A 591 -25.18 14.66 10.98
C ASP A 591 -25.96 14.63 12.30
N PHE A 592 -26.65 13.50 12.50
CA PHE A 592 -27.52 13.21 13.64
C PHE A 592 -28.60 14.28 13.93
N ALA A 593 -28.91 15.15 12.98
CA ALA A 593 -29.99 16.14 13.08
C ALA A 593 -31.38 15.48 13.08
N PHE A 594 -32.42 16.23 13.48
CA PHE A 594 -33.81 15.79 13.50
C PHE A 594 -34.21 15.04 12.23
N GLY A 595 -34.89 13.91 12.41
CA GLY A 595 -35.30 13.04 11.31
C GLY A 595 -34.22 12.05 10.84
N SER A 596 -32.95 12.22 11.23
CA SER A 596 -31.88 11.25 10.98
C SER A 596 -32.31 9.85 11.42
N THR A 597 -32.03 8.85 10.58
CA THR A 597 -32.41 7.46 10.85
C THR A 597 -31.19 6.57 10.69
N CYS A 598 -30.90 5.76 11.71
CA CYS A 598 -29.81 4.79 11.73
C CYS A 598 -30.38 3.37 11.75
N ILE A 599 -29.87 2.49 10.88
CA ILE A 599 -30.24 1.07 10.79
C ILE A 599 -29.04 0.23 11.23
N PHE A 600 -29.29 -0.74 12.11
CA PHE A 600 -28.25 -1.57 12.71
C PHE A 600 -28.27 -2.99 12.15
N SER A 601 -27.07 -3.57 12.01
CA SER A 601 -26.85 -4.95 11.58
C SER A 601 -25.66 -5.55 12.32
N CYS A 602 -25.64 -6.87 12.46
CA CYS A 602 -24.54 -7.60 13.09
C CYS A 602 -23.74 -8.39 12.06
N GLN A 603 -22.47 -8.66 12.39
CA GLN A 603 -21.62 -9.56 11.60
C GLN A 603 -22.14 -11.01 11.68
N THR A 604 -21.76 -11.83 10.70
CA THR A 604 -22.19 -13.24 10.60
C THR A 604 -21.88 -14.00 11.89
N GLY A 605 -22.90 -14.66 12.46
CA GLY A 605 -22.79 -15.39 13.73
C GLY A 605 -23.00 -14.55 14.99
N PHE A 606 -23.45 -13.30 14.85
CA PHE A 606 -23.93 -12.45 15.93
C PHE A 606 -25.39 -12.05 15.68
N VAL A 607 -26.21 -12.04 16.74
CA VAL A 607 -27.61 -11.61 16.71
C VAL A 607 -27.75 -10.21 17.30
N LEU A 608 -28.63 -9.40 16.70
CA LEU A 608 -28.93 -8.03 17.16
C LEU A 608 -29.91 -8.09 18.34
N ILE A 609 -29.50 -7.50 19.47
CA ILE A 609 -30.31 -7.35 20.69
C ILE A 609 -30.61 -5.86 20.86
N GLY A 610 -31.88 -5.47 20.66
CA GLY A 610 -32.33 -4.07 20.72
C GLY A 610 -33.04 -3.62 19.44
N PRO A 611 -33.29 -2.32 19.26
CA PRO A 611 -34.00 -1.80 18.10
C PRO A 611 -33.19 -1.96 16.80
N LYS A 612 -33.82 -2.46 15.73
CA LYS A 612 -33.19 -2.58 14.41
C LYS A 612 -32.90 -1.21 13.76
N SER A 613 -33.64 -0.18 14.16
CA SER A 613 -33.45 1.19 13.68
C SER A 613 -33.82 2.22 14.74
N CYS A 614 -33.05 3.30 14.83
CA CYS A 614 -33.34 4.46 15.68
C CYS A 614 -33.51 5.71 14.82
N LYS A 615 -34.48 6.56 15.16
CA LYS A 615 -34.72 7.86 14.52
C LYS A 615 -34.54 9.01 15.51
N CYS A 616 -33.96 10.12 15.07
CA CYS A 616 -33.79 11.32 15.88
C CYS A 616 -35.11 12.11 15.95
N MET A 617 -35.63 12.31 17.16
CA MET A 617 -36.91 12.98 17.44
C MET A 617 -36.74 14.49 17.63
N ALA A 618 -37.85 15.24 17.57
CA ALA A 618 -37.87 16.70 17.76
C ALA A 618 -37.47 17.14 19.19
N THR A 619 -37.35 16.18 20.11
CA THR A 619 -36.86 16.33 21.48
C THR A 619 -35.32 16.26 21.59
N GLY A 620 -34.59 16.00 20.50
CA GLY A 620 -33.14 15.76 20.54
C GLY A 620 -32.75 14.38 21.09
N THR A 621 -33.72 13.45 21.19
CA THR A 621 -33.51 12.08 21.66
C THR A 621 -33.80 11.06 20.56
N TRP A 622 -33.14 9.90 20.64
CA TRP A 622 -33.42 8.77 19.75
C TRP A 622 -34.69 8.03 20.17
N THR A 623 -35.36 7.38 19.22
CA THR A 623 -36.51 6.50 19.47
C THR A 623 -36.18 5.21 20.25
N GLY A 624 -34.89 4.94 20.53
CA GLY A 624 -34.44 3.77 21.28
C GLY A 624 -32.92 3.76 21.45
N ASP A 625 -32.46 2.97 22.42
CA ASP A 625 -31.03 2.82 22.75
C ASP A 625 -30.23 2.10 21.66
N THR A 626 -28.91 2.30 21.65
CA THR A 626 -28.01 1.60 20.73
C THR A 626 -28.10 0.07 20.96
N PRO A 627 -28.47 -0.72 19.94
CA PRO A 627 -28.55 -2.17 20.08
C PRO A 627 -27.16 -2.80 20.24
N GLN A 628 -27.10 -4.04 20.71
CA GLN A 628 -25.87 -4.80 20.89
C GLN A 628 -25.83 -6.04 19.99
N CYS A 629 -24.67 -6.39 19.45
CA CYS A 629 -24.48 -7.65 18.73
C CYS A 629 -23.88 -8.69 19.67
N ARG A 630 -24.61 -9.79 19.90
CA ARG A 630 -24.19 -10.89 20.78
C ARG A 630 -23.95 -12.16 19.96
N ALA A 631 -22.85 -12.87 20.20
CA ALA A 631 -22.54 -14.10 19.48
C ALA A 631 -23.66 -15.15 19.66
N THR A 632 -24.02 -15.85 18.58
CA THR A 632 -25.02 -16.92 18.63
C THR A 632 -24.51 -18.06 19.51
N SER A 633 -25.31 -18.51 20.48
CA SER A 633 -24.99 -19.67 21.33
C SER A 633 -25.31 -20.98 20.62
N CYS A 634 -24.44 -21.97 20.74
CA CYS A 634 -24.73 -23.37 20.44
C CYS A 634 -25.12 -24.14 21.72
N PRO A 635 -25.74 -25.34 21.59
CA PRO A 635 -25.97 -26.21 22.73
C PRO A 635 -24.68 -26.46 23.51
N VAL A 636 -24.75 -26.40 24.84
CA VAL A 636 -23.64 -26.76 25.73
C VAL A 636 -23.27 -28.23 25.48
N LEU A 637 -21.97 -28.53 25.50
CA LEU A 637 -21.44 -29.88 25.30
C LEU A 637 -20.87 -30.41 26.61
N ASP A 638 -21.27 -31.62 26.97
CA ASP A 638 -20.70 -32.37 28.09
C ASP A 638 -19.55 -33.29 27.61
N PRO A 639 -18.59 -33.64 28.48
CA PRO A 639 -17.59 -34.67 28.17
C PRO A 639 -18.27 -36.02 27.89
N PRO A 640 -17.83 -36.77 26.84
CA PRO A 640 -18.34 -38.11 26.60
C PRO A 640 -17.92 -39.05 27.72
N SER A 641 -18.74 -40.08 27.99
CA SER A 641 -18.40 -41.11 28.97
C SER A 641 -17.06 -41.77 28.63
N ARG A 642 -16.13 -41.79 29.59
CA ARG A 642 -14.72 -42.23 29.40
C ARG A 642 -13.94 -41.42 28.35
N GLY A 643 -14.15 -40.11 28.35
CA GLY A 643 -13.39 -39.19 27.53
C GLY A 643 -13.40 -37.75 28.08
N GLN A 644 -12.52 -36.93 27.51
CA GLN A 644 -12.34 -35.53 27.91
C GLN A 644 -12.78 -34.59 26.78
N LEU A 645 -13.32 -33.44 27.18
CA LEU A 645 -13.69 -32.33 26.31
C LEU A 645 -12.72 -31.16 26.54
N SER A 646 -12.18 -30.61 25.46
CA SER A 646 -11.36 -29.39 25.49
C SER A 646 -11.88 -28.39 24.47
N CYS A 647 -12.20 -27.17 24.89
CA CYS A 647 -12.82 -26.16 24.03
C CYS A 647 -12.05 -24.83 24.05
N SER A 648 -12.02 -24.17 22.90
CA SER A 648 -11.59 -22.78 22.74
C SER A 648 -12.80 -21.89 22.47
N HIS A 649 -12.94 -20.82 23.24
CA HIS A 649 -14.09 -19.91 23.21
C HIS A 649 -13.63 -18.49 22.89
N VAL A 650 -13.94 -18.01 21.69
CA VAL A 650 -13.49 -16.68 21.20
C VAL A 650 -14.40 -15.54 21.69
N TYR A 651 -15.72 -15.79 21.75
CA TYR A 651 -16.74 -14.77 22.05
C TYR A 651 -17.64 -15.15 23.25
N GLY A 652 -17.17 -16.09 24.10
CA GLY A 652 -17.90 -16.63 25.26
C GLY A 652 -18.22 -18.12 25.12
N ASN A 653 -18.58 -18.75 26.24
CA ASN A 653 -18.74 -20.21 26.35
C ASN A 653 -19.77 -20.76 25.36
N PHE A 654 -19.33 -21.71 24.54
CA PHE A 654 -20.12 -22.39 23.50
C PHE A 654 -20.84 -21.45 22.51
N THR A 655 -20.30 -20.25 22.29
CA THR A 655 -20.81 -19.29 21.29
C THR A 655 -20.16 -19.48 19.91
N TYR A 656 -20.66 -18.79 18.89
CA TYR A 656 -20.20 -18.81 17.51
C TYR A 656 -18.67 -18.87 17.39
N ASN A 657 -18.19 -19.71 16.48
CA ASN A 657 -16.76 -19.97 16.25
C ASN A 657 -16.02 -20.63 17.43
N SER A 658 -16.69 -21.00 18.54
CA SER A 658 -16.11 -21.94 19.51
C SER A 658 -15.75 -23.25 18.83
N THR A 659 -14.57 -23.78 19.15
CA THR A 659 -14.09 -25.09 18.68
C THR A 659 -13.89 -26.01 19.87
N CYS A 660 -14.37 -27.25 19.76
CA CYS A 660 -14.26 -28.26 20.80
C CYS A 660 -13.66 -29.55 20.24
N THR A 661 -12.65 -30.07 20.93
CA THR A 661 -11.96 -31.33 20.66
C THR A 661 -12.26 -32.34 21.75
N PHE A 662 -12.18 -33.61 21.37
CA PHE A 662 -12.51 -34.74 22.23
C PHE A 662 -11.34 -35.73 22.25
N SER A 663 -11.11 -36.35 23.39
CA SER A 663 -10.19 -37.49 23.57
C SER A 663 -10.90 -38.58 24.37
N CYS A 664 -10.51 -39.84 24.17
CA CYS A 664 -11.01 -40.97 24.93
C CYS A 664 -9.94 -41.48 25.90
N GLU A 665 -10.37 -42.12 26.98
CA GLU A 665 -9.49 -42.82 27.93
C GLU A 665 -8.79 -44.01 27.26
N GLU A 666 -7.70 -44.48 27.86
CA GLU A 666 -6.92 -45.60 27.33
C GLU A 666 -7.77 -46.88 27.19
N GLY A 667 -7.66 -47.52 26.02
CA GLY A 667 -8.51 -48.66 25.65
C GLY A 667 -9.84 -48.31 25.00
N PHE A 668 -10.17 -47.02 24.80
CA PHE A 668 -11.39 -46.58 24.10
C PHE A 668 -11.08 -45.78 22.83
N VAL A 669 -11.80 -46.04 21.74
CA VAL A 669 -11.72 -45.33 20.47
C VAL A 669 -12.86 -44.33 20.28
N ARG A 670 -12.53 -43.18 19.68
CA ARG A 670 -13.48 -42.10 19.38
C ARG A 670 -14.31 -42.43 18.14
N LEU A 671 -15.62 -42.63 18.34
CA LEU A 671 -16.61 -42.78 17.27
C LEU A 671 -17.30 -41.43 17.03
N GLY A 672 -16.95 -40.75 15.93
CA GLY A 672 -17.63 -39.52 15.51
C GLY A 672 -16.67 -38.45 14.98
N ALA A 673 -17.05 -37.18 15.15
CA ALA A 673 -16.26 -36.04 14.66
C ALA A 673 -15.02 -35.78 15.52
N GLU A 674 -13.91 -35.37 14.88
CA GLU A 674 -12.68 -35.02 15.60
C GLU A 674 -12.80 -33.67 16.33
N VAL A 675 -13.37 -32.69 15.63
CA VAL A 675 -13.56 -31.31 16.08
C VAL A 675 -15.00 -30.89 15.78
N LEU A 676 -15.66 -30.29 16.77
CA LEU A 676 -16.92 -29.58 16.58
C LEU A 676 -16.68 -28.07 16.56
N ARG A 677 -17.32 -27.36 15.63
CA ARG A 677 -17.32 -25.89 15.59
C ARG A 677 -18.74 -25.35 15.68
N CYS A 678 -18.95 -24.33 16.50
CA CYS A 678 -20.24 -23.66 16.62
C CYS A 678 -20.49 -22.76 15.40
N MET A 679 -21.54 -23.06 14.64
CA MET A 679 -21.89 -22.35 13.40
C MET A 679 -22.76 -21.11 13.68
N ALA A 680 -22.83 -20.19 12.70
CA ALA A 680 -23.63 -18.97 12.81
C ALA A 680 -25.13 -19.23 13.01
N THR A 681 -25.60 -20.43 12.65
CA THR A 681 -26.96 -20.94 12.83
C THR A 681 -27.30 -21.35 14.27
N GLY A 682 -26.31 -21.38 15.19
CA GLY A 682 -26.50 -21.89 16.55
C GLY A 682 -26.41 -23.41 16.68
N ASN A 683 -25.98 -24.12 15.63
CA ASN A 683 -25.75 -25.56 15.66
C ASN A 683 -24.25 -25.89 15.55
N TRP A 684 -23.84 -27.01 16.15
CA TRP A 684 -22.52 -27.60 15.91
C TRP A 684 -22.43 -28.20 14.50
N THR A 685 -21.21 -28.22 13.93
CA THR A 685 -20.94 -28.79 12.60
C THR A 685 -21.35 -30.26 12.44
N ARG A 686 -21.34 -31.04 13.52
CA ARG A 686 -21.66 -32.48 13.60
C ARG A 686 -22.27 -32.78 14.99
N HIS A 687 -22.80 -33.99 15.19
CA HIS A 687 -23.20 -34.47 16.50
C HIS A 687 -21.98 -34.80 17.41
N PRO A 688 -22.13 -34.77 18.75
CA PRO A 688 -21.08 -35.17 19.69
C PRO A 688 -20.57 -36.59 19.44
N PRO A 689 -19.25 -36.83 19.47
CA PRO A 689 -18.68 -38.18 19.38
C PRO A 689 -18.85 -38.95 20.69
N ALA A 690 -18.79 -40.28 20.62
CA ALA A 690 -18.77 -41.19 21.77
C ALA A 690 -17.43 -41.96 21.84
N CYS A 691 -17.10 -42.47 23.02
CA CYS A 691 -15.97 -43.36 23.25
C CYS A 691 -16.48 -44.80 23.42
N ALA A 692 -15.94 -45.75 22.64
CA ALA A 692 -16.28 -47.17 22.69
C ALA A 692 -15.01 -48.02 22.84
N GLY A 693 -15.08 -49.12 23.60
CA GLY A 693 -13.97 -50.05 23.82
C GLY A 693 -14.09 -51.31 22.97
#